data_AF-A0A8C1ZVG6-F1
#
_entry.id   AF-A0A8C1ZVG6-F1
#
_cell.length_a   1.000
_cell.length_b   1.000
_cell.length_c   1.000
_cell.angle_alpha   90.00
_cell.angle_beta   90.00
_cell.angle_gamma   90.00
#
_symmetry.space_group_name_H-M   'P 1'
#
loop_
_entity.id
_entity.type
_entity.pdbx_description
1 polymer ?
#
loop_
_entity_poly.entity_id
_entity_poly.type
_entity_poly.pdbx_seq_one_letter_code
_entity_poly.pdbx_strand_id
1 'polypeptide(L)'
;DFCISAVLRAFLLHIILSPGWATRELQTPDQNINFSYDHKHTYLCLWLLLSLVSFLCLFPATSAATFRVGVVGPWSCDPLFTKAQPGLAARLAVDRINRDPYLSQGITFDYVILEEDCETSQAFARFLGFYTRASGFIGPVNPGYCEAASLLGKSWNKAVFSWSCIGHELDDARSHPTFAHTMPLPSLVLLRFMHHFRWAHVGIITSAEDVWLEAGIKLANVLRSHGLPVGIVASVHNDHTNFHLSACPLMFSILLFAVVILVMHSVLIGGGTQKLLLETAYDMRMTDGSLVFLPYDTLFYSLPYHHITQPVLRHNSKLLRAYDAVLTITIESPQEQSFYQAFEKAQEEGGVSRHLKPQQVSPLFGTIYSSIMFMAHAVQSVRALGQWMSGGNIAQNARNLLFKGFSLQANSSDFGTMDYVVLDTDGFSWELQPTYRIEMQTDMVRFLGRPIHFPPAGPPKTDSSCWFTHGLICRGGVNLLHMVSIFLSGFLFIFFSIGCSYCIRRKISKIRMVRGPNKILLTLNDVTFINPSLSNKKLSLDDSKASDSRMSISERSLKSPSSVQSPATYENSNVAIYEVKEKHSIMKDMRHENVNPFLGFFHDCGVFAIVTEYCSRGSLEDLLLNDDVKLDWMFKSSLILDLIKGMKYLHHRNVCHGRLKSRNCVVDGRFVLKITDYGYNEVLEAQRFPYVEPPAETLLWTAPEILRGPYPGLYGSHPGDVYSFSIIMQEVVMRGTPFCMLEYSFDEIVQKIRKPPPMCRPIVSPDHAPMECIQLMKQCWNELPEKRPTFDEIFDQFKNVNKGKKTNIIDSMLRMLEQYSSNLEELIRERTEELEIEKQKTEKLLTQMLPPSVAEALKLGTTVEPEYFDSVSLYFSDIVGFTTISANSEPIEVVDLLNDLYTTFDAVIGNHDVYKVETIGDAYMVASGVPVPNGNRHAAEIANMALDILSAVGTFKMRHMPDVPVRIRIGLHTGPCVAGVVGLTMPRYCLFGDTVTTASRMESTGLPYRIHVHSSTVKILMDLKLGYEVELRARTELKGKGIEETYWLTGRDGFTKPLPVPPVLKQMAHGLQMEEIAAYKKRKAEAQLAKKKN
;
A
#
# COMPACT_ATOMS: atom_id res chain seq x y z
N ASP A 1 -8.05 28.61 -37.85
CA ASP A 1 -9.37 28.09 -37.41
C ASP A 1 -9.88 28.58 -36.06
N PHE A 2 -9.02 28.90 -35.08
CA PHE A 2 -9.47 29.37 -33.75
C PHE A 2 -10.16 30.77 -33.75
N CYS A 3 -9.84 31.67 -34.69
CA CYS A 3 -10.49 32.98 -34.79
C CYS A 3 -11.92 32.93 -35.35
N ILE A 4 -12.26 31.96 -36.20
CA ILE A 4 -13.58 31.88 -36.84
C ILE A 4 -14.60 31.25 -35.87
N SER A 5 -14.17 30.30 -35.04
CA SER A 5 -15.01 29.66 -34.03
C SER A 5 -15.38 30.59 -32.87
N ALA A 6 -14.47 31.49 -32.46
CA ALA A 6 -14.73 32.47 -31.41
C ALA A 6 -15.79 33.51 -31.81
N VAL A 7 -15.76 33.97 -33.07
CA VAL A 7 -16.73 34.93 -33.61
C VAL A 7 -18.12 34.29 -33.75
N LEU A 8 -18.21 33.03 -34.21
CA LEU A 8 -19.50 32.32 -34.27
C LEU A 8 -20.08 32.01 -32.89
N ARG A 9 -19.25 31.69 -31.89
CA ARG A 9 -19.71 31.45 -30.51
C ARG A 9 -20.23 32.71 -29.84
N ALA A 10 -19.60 33.86 -30.06
CA ALA A 10 -20.08 35.14 -29.56
C ALA A 10 -21.42 35.54 -30.20
N PHE A 11 -21.61 35.24 -31.49
CA PHE A 11 -22.84 35.55 -32.21
C PHE A 11 -24.02 34.64 -31.81
N LEU A 12 -23.77 33.35 -31.55
CA LEU A 12 -24.78 32.38 -31.12
C LEU A 12 -25.18 32.53 -29.65
N LEU A 13 -24.25 32.91 -28.75
CA LEU A 13 -24.61 33.19 -27.35
C LEU A 13 -25.50 34.44 -27.21
N HIS A 14 -25.33 35.43 -28.09
CA HIS A 14 -26.11 36.66 -28.07
C HIS A 14 -27.57 36.47 -28.50
N ILE A 15 -27.87 35.41 -29.25
CA ILE A 15 -29.21 35.12 -29.79
C ILE A 15 -30.05 34.24 -28.83
N ILE A 16 -29.40 33.46 -27.96
CA ILE A 16 -30.08 32.43 -27.15
C ILE A 16 -30.43 32.91 -25.72
N LEU A 17 -29.79 33.98 -25.23
CA LEU A 17 -30.03 34.51 -23.86
C LEU A 17 -30.61 35.93 -23.89
N SER A 18 -31.93 36.05 -24.04
CA SER A 18 -32.81 36.87 -23.20
C SER A 18 -34.16 37.18 -23.90
N PRO A 19 -35.29 36.78 -23.29
CA PRO A 19 -36.49 37.58 -23.30
C PRO A 19 -36.74 38.12 -21.89
N GLY A 20 -36.67 39.45 -21.76
CA GLY A 20 -37.22 40.20 -20.64
C GLY A 20 -36.19 40.55 -19.57
N TRP A 21 -35.93 41.85 -19.42
CA TRP A 21 -36.15 42.63 -18.18
C TRP A 21 -35.75 44.07 -18.47
N ALA A 22 -36.76 44.90 -18.75
CA ALA A 22 -36.65 46.36 -18.70
C ALA A 22 -37.26 46.81 -17.37
N THR A 23 -36.44 47.42 -16.50
CA THR A 23 -36.72 48.63 -15.72
C THR A 23 -35.67 48.78 -14.60
N ARG A 24 -34.74 49.72 -14.77
CA ARG A 24 -34.46 50.81 -13.80
C ARG A 24 -33.29 51.67 -14.27
N GLU A 25 -33.53 52.96 -14.11
CA GLU A 25 -32.68 54.11 -14.43
C GLU A 25 -31.37 54.12 -13.65
N LEU A 26 -30.30 54.66 -14.26
CA LEU A 26 -29.45 55.67 -13.61
C LEU A 26 -28.56 56.41 -14.62
N GLN A 27 -28.50 57.73 -14.41
CA GLN A 27 -27.98 58.81 -15.25
C GLN A 27 -26.45 58.86 -15.47
N THR A 28 -26.06 59.49 -16.59
CA THR A 28 -25.01 60.54 -16.82
C THR A 28 -24.09 60.22 -18.04
N PRO A 29 -23.42 61.23 -18.67
CA PRO A 29 -23.83 61.73 -19.99
C PRO A 29 -22.71 61.62 -21.06
N ASP A 30 -22.97 62.21 -22.23
CA ASP A 30 -22.04 62.55 -23.31
C ASP A 30 -21.70 61.46 -24.34
N GLN A 31 -22.49 61.40 -25.42
CA GLN A 31 -22.16 62.05 -26.71
C GLN A 31 -23.19 61.66 -27.77
N ASN A 32 -23.81 62.68 -28.37
CA ASN A 32 -24.71 62.56 -29.51
C ASN A 32 -23.93 62.18 -30.78
N ILE A 33 -24.22 61.02 -31.36
CA ILE A 33 -24.00 60.76 -32.79
C ILE A 33 -25.27 60.13 -33.36
N ASN A 34 -26.01 60.93 -34.13
CA ASN A 34 -27.17 60.50 -34.92
C ASN A 34 -26.66 59.84 -36.20
N PHE A 35 -27.03 58.58 -36.47
CA PHE A 35 -27.00 58.01 -37.82
C PHE A 35 -28.38 57.43 -38.17
N SER A 36 -28.93 57.99 -39.24
CA SER A 36 -30.19 57.60 -39.90
C SER A 36 -30.09 56.17 -40.45
N TYR A 37 -30.99 55.28 -40.02
CA TYR A 37 -31.15 53.92 -40.53
C TYR A 37 -31.97 53.93 -41.83
N ASP A 38 -31.37 53.53 -42.96
CA ASP A 38 -32.07 53.24 -44.21
C ASP A 38 -32.41 51.73 -44.29
N HIS A 39 -33.70 51.41 -44.19
CA HIS A 39 -34.25 50.06 -44.00
C HIS A 39 -34.18 49.13 -45.23
N LYS A 40 -33.58 49.57 -46.35
CA LYS A 40 -33.60 48.80 -47.60
C LYS A 40 -32.40 47.86 -47.81
N HIS A 41 -31.28 48.06 -47.12
CA HIS A 41 -30.09 47.21 -47.33
C HIS A 41 -30.06 45.93 -46.48
N THR A 42 -30.77 45.88 -45.36
CA THR A 42 -30.81 44.71 -44.46
C THR A 42 -31.58 43.52 -45.07
N TYR A 43 -32.64 43.77 -45.82
CA TYR A 43 -33.41 42.69 -46.45
C TYR A 43 -32.68 42.03 -47.63
N LEU A 44 -31.88 42.80 -48.39
CA LEU A 44 -31.07 42.26 -49.49
C LEU A 44 -29.90 41.41 -48.96
N CYS A 45 -29.26 41.86 -47.88
CA CYS A 45 -28.22 41.07 -47.20
C CYS A 45 -28.77 39.77 -46.59
N LEU A 46 -29.97 39.80 -46.00
CA LEU A 46 -30.58 38.60 -45.42
C LEU A 46 -30.94 37.57 -46.50
N TRP A 47 -31.46 38.03 -47.65
CA TRP A 47 -31.77 37.16 -48.78
C TRP A 47 -30.52 36.61 -49.47
N LEU A 48 -29.45 37.40 -49.59
CA LEU A 48 -28.15 36.94 -50.07
C LEU A 48 -27.53 35.92 -49.12
N LEU A 49 -27.66 36.08 -47.80
CA LEU A 49 -27.19 35.11 -46.81
C LEU A 49 -28.02 33.81 -46.85
N LEU A 50 -29.34 33.89 -46.96
CA LEU A 50 -30.20 32.72 -47.11
C LEU A 50 -29.95 31.99 -48.44
N SER A 51 -29.70 32.74 -49.52
CA SER A 51 -29.27 32.21 -50.80
C SER A 51 -27.90 31.54 -50.72
N LEU A 52 -26.92 32.16 -50.03
CA LEU A 52 -25.58 31.59 -49.85
C LEU A 52 -25.62 30.32 -49.01
N VAL A 53 -26.43 30.30 -47.94
CA VAL A 53 -26.63 29.11 -47.09
C VAL A 53 -27.35 28.01 -47.87
N SER A 54 -28.37 28.35 -48.66
CA SER A 54 -29.05 27.37 -49.52
C SER A 54 -28.15 26.85 -50.65
N PHE A 55 -27.23 27.67 -51.17
CA PHE A 55 -26.26 27.28 -52.20
C PHE A 55 -25.13 26.42 -51.60
N LEU A 56 -24.71 26.69 -50.36
CA LEU A 56 -23.77 25.86 -49.60
C LEU A 56 -24.38 24.50 -49.19
N CYS A 57 -25.70 24.42 -48.99
CA CYS A 57 -26.41 23.15 -48.74
C CYS A 57 -26.62 22.29 -50.00
N LEU A 58 -26.47 22.86 -51.21
CA LEU A 58 -26.67 22.15 -52.49
C LEU A 58 -25.39 21.53 -53.06
N PHE A 59 -24.22 21.80 -52.47
CA PHE A 59 -23.01 21.00 -52.70
C PHE A 59 -22.90 19.96 -51.59
N PRO A 60 -23.12 18.65 -51.85
CA PRO A 60 -22.60 17.63 -50.97
C PRO A 60 -21.07 17.72 -51.11
N ALA A 61 -20.43 18.48 -50.22
CA ALA A 61 -19.00 18.40 -50.02
C ALA A 61 -18.71 17.01 -49.44
N THR A 62 -18.60 16.01 -50.31
CA THR A 62 -18.05 14.70 -50.01
C THR A 62 -16.53 14.81 -49.84
N SER A 63 -16.05 15.75 -49.02
CA SER A 63 -14.70 15.65 -48.47
C SER A 63 -14.78 14.64 -47.33
N ALA A 64 -14.43 13.38 -47.61
CA ALA A 64 -14.29 12.37 -46.57
C ALA A 64 -13.32 12.92 -45.50
N ALA A 65 -13.77 13.03 -44.26
CA ALA A 65 -12.93 13.50 -43.17
C ALA A 65 -11.79 12.51 -42.96
N THR A 66 -10.54 12.98 -42.91
CA THR A 66 -9.38 12.09 -42.71
C THR A 66 -9.12 11.85 -41.23
N PHE A 67 -9.12 10.59 -40.80
CA PHE A 67 -8.72 10.19 -39.46
C PHE A 67 -7.28 9.67 -39.48
N ARG A 68 -6.34 10.49 -39.00
CA ARG A 68 -4.91 10.13 -39.01
C ARG A 68 -4.51 9.44 -37.71
N VAL A 69 -4.00 8.22 -37.78
CA VAL A 69 -3.53 7.45 -36.62
C VAL A 69 -2.04 7.70 -36.39
N GLY A 70 -1.69 8.18 -35.20
CA GLY A 70 -0.30 8.40 -34.79
C GLY A 70 0.25 7.17 -34.08
N VAL A 71 1.22 6.49 -34.67
CA VAL A 71 1.86 5.30 -34.08
C VAL A 71 3.13 5.73 -33.36
N VAL A 72 3.07 5.77 -32.03
CA VAL A 72 4.08 6.30 -31.12
C VAL A 72 4.91 5.17 -30.54
N GLY A 73 6.24 5.28 -30.60
CA GLY A 73 7.16 4.28 -30.06
C GLY A 73 8.64 4.60 -30.38
N PRO A 74 9.59 3.91 -29.73
CA PRO A 74 11.03 4.15 -29.88
C PRO A 74 11.58 3.47 -31.15
N TRP A 75 11.09 3.87 -32.32
CA TRP A 75 11.33 3.16 -33.59
C TRP A 75 12.75 3.33 -34.14
N SER A 76 13.51 4.31 -33.67
CA SER A 76 14.84 4.68 -34.17
C SER A 76 15.97 4.29 -33.21
N CYS A 77 15.72 4.34 -31.90
CA CYS A 77 16.74 4.12 -30.88
C CYS A 77 16.77 2.68 -30.34
N ASP A 78 15.67 1.92 -30.48
CA ASP A 78 15.64 0.50 -30.12
C ASP A 78 15.56 -0.40 -31.36
N PRO A 79 16.62 -1.16 -31.67
CA PRO A 79 16.69 -1.95 -32.89
C PRO A 79 15.67 -3.09 -32.95
N LEU A 80 15.17 -3.57 -31.81
CA LEU A 80 14.20 -4.67 -31.74
C LEU A 80 12.77 -4.15 -31.95
N PHE A 81 12.45 -2.94 -31.48
CA PHE A 81 11.24 -2.24 -31.90
C PHE A 81 11.28 -1.84 -33.39
N THR A 82 12.43 -1.41 -33.93
CA THR A 82 12.58 -1.13 -35.37
C THR A 82 12.31 -2.37 -36.24
N LYS A 83 12.73 -3.57 -35.78
CA LYS A 83 12.46 -4.84 -36.49
C LYS A 83 10.97 -5.16 -36.66
N ALA A 84 10.09 -4.53 -35.87
CA ALA A 84 8.64 -4.67 -36.05
C ALA A 84 8.11 -3.95 -37.31
N GLN A 85 8.95 -3.16 -38.00
CA GLN A 85 8.59 -2.43 -39.23
C GLN A 85 7.28 -1.61 -39.06
N PRO A 86 7.21 -0.68 -38.09
CA PRO A 86 5.97 0.01 -37.71
C PRO A 86 5.30 0.74 -38.88
N GLY A 87 6.10 1.37 -39.75
CA GLY A 87 5.60 2.04 -40.96
C GLY A 87 4.92 1.09 -41.95
N LEU A 88 5.46 -0.11 -42.13
CA LEU A 88 4.88 -1.12 -43.01
C LEU A 88 3.61 -1.73 -42.39
N ALA A 89 3.63 -2.01 -41.09
CA ALA A 89 2.47 -2.51 -40.36
C ALA A 89 1.30 -1.52 -40.43
N ALA A 90 1.59 -0.24 -40.19
CA ALA A 90 0.59 0.83 -40.23
C ALA A 90 0.03 1.05 -41.64
N ARG A 91 0.89 1.05 -42.66
CA ARG A 91 0.46 1.13 -44.06
C ARG A 91 -0.50 0.00 -44.41
N LEU A 92 -0.10 -1.24 -44.10
CA LEU A 92 -0.90 -2.42 -44.42
C LEU A 92 -2.27 -2.40 -43.72
N ALA A 93 -2.31 -1.95 -42.46
CA ALA A 93 -3.57 -1.81 -41.71
C ALA A 93 -4.47 -0.75 -42.35
N VAL A 94 -3.95 0.46 -42.59
CA VAL A 94 -4.71 1.57 -43.18
C VAL A 94 -5.19 1.24 -44.59
N ASP A 95 -4.36 0.61 -45.42
CA ASP A 95 -4.73 0.18 -46.77
C ASP A 95 -5.91 -0.81 -46.73
N ARG A 96 -5.92 -1.73 -45.77
CA ARG A 96 -7.02 -2.70 -45.60
C ARG A 96 -8.28 -2.03 -45.04
N ILE A 97 -8.15 -1.13 -44.07
CA ILE A 97 -9.26 -0.34 -43.52
C ILE A 97 -9.94 0.47 -44.63
N ASN A 98 -9.15 1.15 -45.46
CA ASN A 98 -9.67 1.99 -46.54
C ASN A 98 -10.29 1.18 -47.69
N ARG A 99 -9.91 -0.10 -47.86
CA ARG A 99 -10.53 -1.01 -48.83
C ARG A 99 -11.82 -1.64 -48.30
N ASP A 100 -12.00 -1.73 -46.98
CA ASP A 100 -13.19 -2.27 -46.35
C ASP A 100 -14.32 -1.22 -46.35
N PRO A 101 -15.43 -1.42 -47.10
CA PRO A 101 -16.52 -0.46 -47.15
C PRO A 101 -17.21 -0.25 -45.79
N TYR A 102 -17.13 -1.23 -44.90
CA TYR A 102 -17.70 -1.13 -43.56
C TYR A 102 -16.91 -0.17 -42.67
N LEU A 103 -15.57 -0.18 -42.78
CA LEU A 103 -14.69 0.67 -41.95
C LEU A 103 -14.40 2.05 -42.58
N SER A 104 -14.43 2.13 -43.91
CA SER A 104 -14.08 3.36 -44.67
C SER A 104 -15.27 4.25 -45.00
N GLN A 105 -16.49 3.89 -44.58
CA GLN A 105 -17.69 4.66 -44.94
C GLN A 105 -17.52 6.10 -44.41
N GLY A 106 -17.46 7.11 -45.28
CA GLY A 106 -17.41 8.54 -44.94
C GLY A 106 -16.18 9.09 -44.18
N ILE A 107 -15.18 8.24 -43.85
CA ILE A 107 -13.92 8.64 -43.22
C ILE A 107 -12.78 7.91 -43.93
N THR A 108 -11.74 8.65 -44.32
CA THR A 108 -10.51 8.05 -44.86
C THR A 108 -9.49 7.92 -43.74
N PHE A 109 -8.91 6.74 -43.55
CA PHE A 109 -7.85 6.55 -42.57
C PHE A 109 -6.50 6.91 -43.19
N ASP A 110 -5.65 7.54 -42.38
CA ASP A 110 -4.26 7.84 -42.70
C ASP A 110 -3.40 7.48 -41.48
N TYR A 111 -2.08 7.40 -41.62
CA TYR A 111 -1.19 7.15 -40.50
C TYR A 111 0.05 8.04 -40.51
N VAL A 112 0.64 8.21 -39.33
CA VAL A 112 1.93 8.86 -39.16
C VAL A 112 2.73 8.10 -38.12
N ILE A 113 4.00 7.84 -38.41
CA ILE A 113 4.94 7.27 -37.43
C ILE A 113 5.50 8.42 -36.59
N LEU A 114 5.36 8.29 -35.27
CA LEU A 114 5.76 9.28 -34.29
C LEU A 114 6.86 8.70 -33.43
N GLU A 115 8.02 9.36 -33.47
CA GLU A 115 9.25 8.86 -32.88
C GLU A 115 9.38 9.24 -31.41
N GLU A 116 9.37 8.24 -30.55
CA GLU A 116 9.58 8.36 -29.12
C GLU A 116 11.09 8.26 -28.80
N ASP A 117 11.59 9.07 -27.86
CA ASP A 117 12.95 8.86 -27.37
C ASP A 117 13.03 7.64 -26.44
N CYS A 118 14.21 7.04 -26.37
CA CYS A 118 14.45 5.93 -25.45
C CYS A 118 14.54 6.40 -23.98
N GLU A 119 14.84 7.69 -23.73
CA GLU A 119 14.81 8.29 -22.40
C GLU A 119 13.39 8.79 -22.08
N THR A 120 12.83 8.38 -20.92
CA THR A 120 11.43 8.66 -20.57
C THR A 120 11.10 10.15 -20.53
N SER A 121 12.01 10.96 -20.02
CA SER A 121 11.85 12.42 -19.89
C SER A 121 11.70 13.09 -21.27
N GLN A 122 12.58 12.73 -22.21
CA GLN A 122 12.59 13.24 -23.58
C GLN A 122 11.42 12.69 -24.39
N ALA A 123 11.07 11.43 -24.18
CA ALA A 123 9.92 10.79 -24.81
C ALA A 123 8.62 11.55 -24.52
N PHE A 124 8.38 11.89 -23.25
CA PHE A 124 7.25 12.71 -22.85
C PHE A 124 7.30 14.11 -23.47
N ALA A 125 8.47 14.76 -23.48
CA ALA A 125 8.64 16.08 -24.09
C ALA A 125 8.32 16.06 -25.60
N ARG A 126 8.73 15.01 -26.33
CA ARG A 126 8.37 14.82 -27.74
C ARG A 126 6.88 14.57 -27.93
N PHE A 127 6.25 13.78 -27.04
CA PHE A 127 4.83 13.48 -27.11
C PHE A 127 3.96 14.74 -27.08
N LEU A 128 4.31 15.74 -26.26
CA LEU A 128 3.65 17.05 -26.24
C LEU A 128 3.60 17.72 -27.63
N GLY A 129 4.65 17.53 -28.43
CA GLY A 129 4.74 18.07 -29.80
C GLY A 129 3.86 17.34 -30.82
N PHE A 130 3.28 16.20 -30.48
CA PHE A 130 2.47 15.40 -31.41
C PHE A 130 1.00 15.83 -31.48
N TYR A 131 0.57 16.79 -30.65
CA TYR A 131 -0.83 17.19 -30.53
C TYR A 131 -1.51 17.61 -31.85
N THR A 132 -0.78 18.10 -32.87
CA THR A 132 -1.36 18.42 -34.19
C THR A 132 -1.17 17.34 -35.25
N ARG A 133 -0.34 16.33 -34.98
CA ARG A 133 0.14 15.40 -36.00
C ARG A 133 -0.80 14.24 -36.28
N ALA A 134 -1.66 13.87 -35.33
CA ALA A 134 -2.59 12.74 -35.46
C ALA A 134 -3.95 13.05 -34.82
N SER A 135 -5.01 12.34 -35.24
CA SER A 135 -6.38 12.41 -34.70
C SER A 135 -6.57 11.50 -33.47
N GLY A 136 -5.82 10.39 -33.41
CA GLY A 136 -5.74 9.48 -32.26
C GLY A 136 -4.37 8.81 -32.23
N PHE A 137 -3.97 8.30 -31.06
CA PHE A 137 -2.64 7.76 -30.83
C PHE A 137 -2.69 6.28 -30.49
N ILE A 138 -1.76 5.53 -31.06
CA ILE A 138 -1.44 4.16 -30.68
C ILE A 138 -0.05 4.18 -30.07
N GLY A 139 0.06 3.77 -28.81
CA GLY A 139 1.15 4.12 -27.91
C GLY A 139 0.68 5.17 -26.89
N PRO A 140 1.57 5.68 -26.02
CA PRO A 140 3.02 5.49 -26.05
C PRO A 140 3.46 4.07 -25.71
N VAL A 141 4.68 3.70 -26.14
CA VAL A 141 5.27 2.39 -25.81
C VAL A 141 5.92 2.44 -24.42
N ASN A 142 6.53 3.57 -24.04
CA ASN A 142 7.14 3.70 -22.73
C ASN A 142 6.07 3.85 -21.62
N PRO A 143 6.00 2.93 -20.65
CA PRO A 143 5.02 2.98 -19.57
C PRO A 143 5.26 4.14 -18.58
N GLY A 144 6.45 4.74 -18.56
CA GLY A 144 6.84 5.80 -17.62
C GLY A 144 6.01 7.08 -17.71
N TYR A 145 5.38 7.36 -18.86
CA TYR A 145 4.54 8.56 -19.02
C TYR A 145 3.13 8.28 -19.57
N CYS A 146 2.66 7.03 -19.54
CA CYS A 146 1.31 6.68 -20.01
C CYS A 146 0.18 7.47 -19.33
N GLU A 147 0.29 7.71 -18.03
CA GLU A 147 -0.67 8.50 -17.27
C GLU A 147 -0.73 9.95 -17.76
N ALA A 148 0.44 10.56 -17.95
CA ALA A 148 0.54 11.90 -18.50
C ALA A 148 0.03 11.97 -19.95
N ALA A 149 0.37 10.98 -20.79
CA ALA A 149 -0.14 10.86 -22.16
C ALA A 149 -1.67 10.75 -22.20
N SER A 150 -2.27 10.00 -21.26
CA SER A 150 -3.72 9.88 -21.12
C SER A 150 -4.38 11.20 -20.73
N LEU A 151 -3.82 11.93 -19.75
CA LEU A 151 -4.31 13.26 -19.36
C LEU A 151 -4.17 14.28 -20.50
N LEU A 152 -3.10 14.21 -21.27
CA LEU A 152 -2.94 15.02 -22.49
C LEU A 152 -3.98 14.64 -23.53
N GLY A 153 -4.23 13.35 -23.75
CA GLY A 153 -5.32 12.85 -24.61
C GLY A 153 -6.68 13.44 -24.21
N LYS A 154 -6.97 13.50 -22.91
CA LYS A 154 -8.18 14.14 -22.37
C LYS A 154 -8.23 15.63 -22.71
N SER A 155 -7.12 16.35 -22.50
CA SER A 155 -7.03 17.79 -22.80
C SER A 155 -7.15 18.10 -24.30
N TRP A 156 -6.59 17.24 -25.15
CA TRP A 156 -6.61 17.36 -26.61
C TRP A 156 -7.89 16.80 -27.22
N ASN A 157 -8.71 16.12 -26.41
CA ASN A 157 -9.87 15.34 -26.83
C ASN A 157 -9.52 14.29 -27.91
N LYS A 158 -8.42 13.57 -27.72
CA LYS A 158 -7.91 12.54 -28.63
C LYS A 158 -7.78 11.21 -27.91
N ALA A 159 -8.21 10.15 -28.59
CA ALA A 159 -8.09 8.79 -28.06
C ALA A 159 -6.62 8.36 -28.00
N VAL A 160 -6.22 7.75 -26.89
CA VAL A 160 -4.86 7.22 -26.66
C VAL A 160 -4.99 5.74 -26.34
N PHE A 161 -4.52 4.89 -27.26
CA PHE A 161 -4.67 3.45 -27.19
C PHE A 161 -3.29 2.82 -27.01
N SER A 162 -3.03 2.03 -25.98
CA SER A 162 -1.70 1.41 -25.80
C SER A 162 -1.79 -0.05 -25.39
N TRP A 163 -0.86 -0.86 -25.88
CA TRP A 163 -0.66 -2.25 -25.45
C TRP A 163 0.37 -2.37 -24.32
N SER A 164 1.22 -1.37 -24.09
CA SER A 164 2.36 -1.45 -23.16
C SER A 164 2.11 -0.74 -21.83
N CYS A 165 1.16 0.18 -21.77
CA CYS A 165 0.78 0.85 -20.52
C CYS A 165 0.15 -0.15 -19.55
N ILE A 166 0.60 -0.15 -18.29
CA ILE A 166 0.19 -1.12 -17.26
C ILE A 166 -0.29 -0.51 -15.93
N GLY A 167 -0.43 0.81 -15.84
CA GLY A 167 -0.84 1.49 -14.60
C GLY A 167 -2.32 1.25 -14.30
N HIS A 168 -2.63 0.80 -13.08
CA HIS A 168 -4.01 0.55 -12.62
C HIS A 168 -4.88 1.82 -12.61
N GLU A 169 -4.26 3.00 -12.52
CA GLU A 169 -4.96 4.28 -12.56
C GLU A 169 -5.67 4.48 -13.92
N LEU A 170 -5.10 3.95 -15.01
CA LEU A 170 -5.59 4.11 -16.38
C LEU A 170 -6.92 3.39 -16.65
N ASP A 171 -7.29 2.43 -15.81
CA ASP A 171 -8.57 1.69 -15.93
C ASP A 171 -9.78 2.51 -15.46
N ASP A 172 -9.56 3.59 -14.69
CA ASP A 172 -10.63 4.50 -14.28
C ASP A 172 -11.06 5.40 -15.45
N ALA A 173 -12.17 5.01 -16.08
CA ALA A 173 -12.77 5.76 -17.17
C ALA A 173 -13.20 7.20 -16.79
N ARG A 174 -13.30 7.55 -15.50
CA ARG A 174 -13.62 8.93 -15.07
C ARG A 174 -12.40 9.84 -15.11
N SER A 175 -11.27 9.37 -14.59
CA SER A 175 -10.01 10.11 -14.58
C SER A 175 -9.41 10.15 -15.99
N HIS A 176 -9.41 9.01 -16.69
CA HIS A 176 -8.79 8.77 -18.01
C HIS A 176 -9.81 8.42 -19.11
N PRO A 177 -10.79 9.29 -19.42
CA PRO A 177 -11.91 8.97 -20.32
C PRO A 177 -11.52 8.73 -21.77
N THR A 178 -10.34 9.18 -22.20
CA THR A 178 -9.85 9.07 -23.59
C THR A 178 -8.87 7.92 -23.80
N PHE A 179 -8.61 7.11 -22.77
CA PHE A 179 -7.63 6.05 -22.81
C PHE A 179 -8.28 4.67 -22.95
N ALA A 180 -7.66 3.77 -23.71
CA ALA A 180 -8.07 2.37 -23.80
C ALA A 180 -6.87 1.45 -24.01
N HIS A 181 -6.91 0.25 -23.43
CA HIS A 181 -5.93 -0.78 -23.73
C HIS A 181 -6.27 -1.50 -25.03
N THR A 182 -5.28 -1.76 -25.89
CA THR A 182 -5.49 -2.56 -27.11
C THR A 182 -5.30 -4.06 -26.89
N MET A 183 -4.80 -4.44 -25.71
CA MET A 183 -4.55 -5.82 -25.28
C MET A 183 -4.88 -5.97 -23.79
N PRO A 184 -5.14 -7.20 -23.31
CA PRO A 184 -5.26 -7.44 -21.88
C PRO A 184 -3.99 -6.99 -21.13
N LEU A 185 -4.17 -6.49 -19.91
CA LEU A 185 -3.06 -6.06 -19.06
C LEU A 185 -2.07 -7.23 -18.84
N PRO A 186 -0.79 -7.11 -19.22
CA PRO A 186 0.22 -8.14 -18.99
C PRO A 186 0.33 -8.56 -17.53
N SER A 187 0.15 -7.62 -16.60
CA SER A 187 0.11 -7.88 -15.17
C SER A 187 -1.01 -8.86 -14.78
N LEU A 188 -2.20 -8.74 -15.39
CA LEU A 188 -3.32 -9.63 -15.14
C LEU A 188 -3.05 -11.06 -15.66
N VAL A 189 -2.42 -11.18 -16.83
CA VAL A 189 -2.01 -12.48 -17.40
C VAL A 189 -1.04 -13.19 -16.44
N LEU A 190 -0.02 -12.46 -15.95
CA LEU A 190 0.95 -12.98 -15.00
C LEU A 190 0.29 -13.35 -13.67
N LEU A 191 -0.60 -12.51 -13.14
CA LEU A 191 -1.34 -12.80 -11.90
C LEU A 191 -2.15 -14.09 -12.01
N ARG A 192 -2.85 -14.31 -13.14
CA ARG A 192 -3.63 -15.54 -13.40
C ARG A 192 -2.75 -16.77 -13.47
N PHE A 193 -1.64 -16.68 -14.19
CA PHE A 193 -0.66 -17.75 -14.29
C PHE A 193 -0.08 -18.10 -12.91
N MET A 194 0.42 -17.11 -12.18
CA MET A 194 1.02 -17.29 -10.86
C MET A 194 0.01 -17.78 -9.81
N HIS A 195 -1.24 -17.34 -9.89
CA HIS A 195 -2.32 -17.82 -9.03
C HIS A 195 -2.60 -19.31 -9.26
N HIS A 196 -2.62 -19.77 -10.52
CA HIS A 196 -2.84 -21.18 -10.85
C HIS A 196 -1.75 -22.09 -10.26
N PHE A 197 -0.49 -21.70 -10.40
CA PHE A 197 0.65 -22.47 -9.86
C PHE A 197 0.96 -22.18 -8.38
N ARG A 198 0.28 -21.18 -7.78
CA ARG A 198 0.52 -20.69 -6.42
C ARG A 198 1.98 -20.28 -6.19
N TRP A 199 2.50 -19.40 -7.04
CA TRP A 199 3.83 -18.80 -6.88
C TRP A 199 3.71 -17.31 -6.57
N ALA A 200 3.81 -16.94 -5.29
CA ALA A 200 3.57 -15.59 -4.82
C ALA A 200 4.85 -14.74 -4.72
N HIS A 201 6.00 -15.36 -4.46
CA HIS A 201 7.28 -14.66 -4.33
C HIS A 201 7.93 -14.43 -5.69
N VAL A 202 7.96 -13.16 -6.11
CA VAL A 202 8.39 -12.75 -7.45
C VAL A 202 9.63 -11.86 -7.38
N GLY A 203 10.66 -12.22 -8.14
CA GLY A 203 11.79 -11.36 -8.45
C GLY A 203 11.62 -10.71 -9.82
N ILE A 204 11.97 -9.44 -9.98
CA ILE A 204 11.97 -8.74 -11.28
C ILE A 204 13.39 -8.32 -11.63
N ILE A 205 13.83 -8.69 -12.84
CA ILE A 205 15.11 -8.24 -13.43
C ILE A 205 14.81 -7.43 -14.68
N THR A 206 15.42 -6.24 -14.76
CA THR A 206 15.25 -5.31 -15.87
C THR A 206 16.55 -5.16 -16.65
N SER A 207 16.47 -4.83 -17.95
CA SER A 207 17.61 -4.28 -18.67
C SER A 207 17.76 -2.78 -18.37
N ALA A 208 18.92 -2.20 -18.71
CA ALA A 208 19.27 -0.83 -18.32
C ALA A 208 18.53 0.28 -19.08
N GLU A 209 17.83 -0.04 -20.17
CA GLU A 209 17.07 0.97 -20.94
C GLU A 209 15.82 1.43 -20.16
N ASP A 210 15.58 2.75 -20.12
CA ASP A 210 14.51 3.37 -19.34
C ASP A 210 13.12 2.74 -19.59
N VAL A 211 12.79 2.40 -20.84
CA VAL A 211 11.50 1.77 -21.19
C VAL A 211 11.28 0.48 -20.38
N TRP A 212 12.33 -0.33 -20.22
CA TRP A 212 12.28 -1.60 -19.50
C TRP A 212 12.39 -1.40 -17.99
N LEU A 213 13.18 -0.42 -17.54
CA LEU A 213 13.27 -0.05 -16.14
C LEU A 213 11.92 0.44 -15.60
N GLU A 214 11.27 1.37 -16.32
CA GLU A 214 9.93 1.89 -15.98
C GLU A 214 8.87 0.80 -16.04
N ALA A 215 8.94 -0.10 -17.04
CA ALA A 215 8.06 -1.27 -17.10
C ALA A 215 8.22 -2.15 -15.87
N GLY A 216 9.45 -2.41 -15.43
CA GLY A 216 9.74 -3.21 -14.24
C GLY A 216 9.23 -2.58 -12.96
N ILE A 217 9.41 -1.26 -12.78
CA ILE A 217 8.92 -0.51 -11.61
C ILE A 217 7.39 -0.52 -11.57
N LYS A 218 6.72 -0.20 -12.68
CA LYS A 218 5.26 -0.20 -12.76
C LYS A 218 4.69 -1.60 -12.55
N LEU A 219 5.30 -2.64 -13.13
CA LEU A 219 4.89 -4.03 -12.91
C LEU A 219 5.04 -4.44 -11.44
N ALA A 220 6.15 -4.08 -10.80
CA ALA A 220 6.36 -4.36 -9.38
C ALA A 220 5.28 -3.72 -8.51
N ASN A 221 4.92 -2.46 -8.79
CA ASN A 221 3.89 -1.74 -8.04
C ASN A 221 2.51 -2.38 -8.21
N VAL A 222 2.15 -2.79 -9.42
CA VAL A 222 0.86 -3.46 -9.69
C VAL A 222 0.80 -4.83 -9.00
N LEU A 223 1.87 -5.62 -9.05
CA LEU A 223 1.88 -6.92 -8.36
C LEU A 223 1.81 -6.73 -6.82
N ARG A 224 2.49 -5.72 -6.27
CA ARG A 224 2.40 -5.38 -4.83
C ARG A 224 1.02 -4.88 -4.42
N SER A 225 0.33 -4.10 -5.26
CA SER A 225 -1.04 -3.65 -4.96
C SER A 225 -2.02 -4.81 -4.92
N HIS A 226 -1.71 -5.93 -5.60
CA HIS A 226 -2.43 -7.20 -5.50
C HIS A 226 -2.00 -8.08 -4.31
N GLY A 227 -1.10 -7.60 -3.44
CA GLY A 227 -0.69 -8.26 -2.20
C GLY A 227 0.54 -9.16 -2.32
N LEU A 228 1.18 -9.24 -3.49
CA LEU A 228 2.33 -10.14 -3.71
C LEU A 228 3.65 -9.54 -3.19
N PRO A 229 4.51 -10.35 -2.54
CA PRO A 229 5.86 -9.94 -2.16
C PRO A 229 6.77 -9.91 -3.39
N VAL A 230 7.08 -8.70 -3.87
CA VAL A 230 7.93 -8.47 -5.05
C VAL A 230 9.24 -7.80 -4.68
N GLY A 231 10.36 -8.47 -4.98
CA GLY A 231 11.71 -7.90 -4.93
C GLY A 231 12.11 -7.31 -6.29
N ILE A 232 12.52 -6.04 -6.32
CA ILE A 232 13.13 -5.43 -7.52
C ILE A 232 14.63 -5.68 -7.40
N VAL A 233 15.18 -6.50 -8.29
CA VAL A 233 16.49 -7.11 -8.03
C VAL A 233 17.64 -6.26 -8.61
N ALA A 234 17.57 -5.77 -9.86
CA ALA A 234 18.45 -4.72 -10.42
C ALA A 234 18.17 -4.43 -11.91
N SER A 235 18.85 -3.40 -12.44
CA SER A 235 19.09 -3.16 -13.87
C SER A 235 20.40 -3.81 -14.32
N VAL A 236 20.36 -4.68 -15.33
CA VAL A 236 21.54 -5.33 -15.90
C VAL A 236 22.03 -4.57 -17.13
N HIS A 237 23.30 -4.15 -17.12
CA HIS A 237 23.92 -3.42 -18.22
C HIS A 237 24.50 -4.38 -19.27
N ASN A 238 24.48 -3.97 -20.54
CA ASN A 238 24.86 -4.79 -21.69
C ASN A 238 26.39 -4.91 -21.92
N ASP A 239 27.23 -4.45 -20.98
CA ASP A 239 28.68 -4.46 -21.14
C ASP A 239 29.26 -5.87 -20.93
N HIS A 240 29.63 -6.53 -22.03
CA HIS A 240 30.23 -7.87 -22.06
C HIS A 240 31.42 -8.08 -21.10
N THR A 241 32.13 -7.02 -20.72
CA THR A 241 33.29 -7.08 -19.82
C THR A 241 32.94 -6.94 -18.34
N ASN A 242 31.82 -6.29 -18.00
CA ASN A 242 31.39 -6.02 -16.62
C ASN A 242 30.10 -6.76 -16.21
N PHE A 243 29.46 -7.49 -17.13
CA PHE A 243 28.21 -8.21 -16.90
C PHE A 243 28.29 -9.15 -15.69
N HIS A 244 29.38 -9.91 -15.54
CA HIS A 244 29.58 -10.83 -14.41
C HIS A 244 29.71 -10.11 -13.05
N LEU A 245 30.26 -8.89 -13.01
CA LEU A 245 30.42 -8.10 -11.78
C LEU A 245 29.07 -7.57 -11.28
N SER A 246 28.15 -7.21 -12.20
CA SER A 246 26.78 -6.80 -11.84
C SER A 246 25.82 -7.97 -11.63
N ALA A 247 25.99 -9.07 -12.37
CA ALA A 247 25.06 -10.20 -12.34
C ALA A 247 25.31 -11.14 -11.16
N CYS A 248 26.54 -11.36 -10.70
CA CYS A 248 26.81 -12.30 -9.60
C CYS A 248 26.17 -11.91 -8.25
N PRO A 249 26.28 -10.66 -7.75
CA PRO A 249 25.62 -10.24 -6.51
C PRO A 249 24.09 -10.29 -6.63
N LEU A 250 23.60 -9.98 -7.84
CA LEU A 250 22.19 -10.03 -8.20
C LEU A 250 21.64 -11.44 -8.08
N MET A 251 22.33 -12.41 -8.67
CA MET A 251 21.96 -13.82 -8.70
C MET A 251 21.92 -14.44 -7.29
N PHE A 252 22.81 -14.05 -6.38
CA PHE A 252 22.73 -14.47 -4.97
C PHE A 252 21.49 -13.94 -4.23
N SER A 253 21.04 -12.73 -4.57
CA SER A 253 19.84 -12.13 -4.00
C SER A 253 18.53 -12.77 -4.52
N ILE A 254 18.61 -13.52 -5.64
CA ILE A 254 17.45 -14.13 -6.32
C ILE A 254 17.08 -15.51 -5.76
N LEU A 255 17.98 -16.19 -5.03
CA LEU A 255 17.75 -17.52 -4.44
C LEU A 255 16.55 -17.61 -3.49
N LEU A 256 15.97 -16.47 -3.09
CA LEU A 256 14.81 -16.39 -2.22
C LEU A 256 13.46 -16.39 -2.97
N PHE A 257 13.45 -16.24 -4.31
CA PHE A 257 12.22 -16.15 -5.11
C PHE A 257 11.86 -17.49 -5.76
N ALA A 258 10.58 -17.71 -6.08
CA ALA A 258 10.13 -18.88 -6.84
C ALA A 258 10.05 -18.59 -8.35
N VAL A 259 9.69 -17.35 -8.70
CA VAL A 259 9.51 -16.87 -10.07
C VAL A 259 10.35 -15.62 -10.30
N VAL A 260 11.02 -15.56 -11.44
CA VAL A 260 11.82 -14.42 -11.88
C VAL A 260 11.29 -13.89 -13.21
N ILE A 261 10.74 -12.68 -13.22
CA ILE A 261 10.25 -12.02 -14.43
C ILE A 261 11.40 -11.23 -15.07
N LEU A 262 11.65 -11.51 -16.34
CA LEU A 262 12.69 -10.87 -17.15
C LEU A 262 12.06 -9.77 -18.00
N VAL A 263 12.14 -8.53 -17.51
CA VAL A 263 11.62 -7.32 -18.15
C VAL A 263 12.69 -6.74 -19.06
N MET A 264 12.78 -7.32 -20.25
CA MET A 264 13.72 -6.98 -21.32
C MET A 264 13.30 -7.71 -22.59
N HIS A 265 13.92 -7.40 -23.72
CA HIS A 265 13.68 -8.14 -24.95
C HIS A 265 14.08 -9.62 -24.85
N SER A 266 13.24 -10.49 -25.37
CA SER A 266 13.40 -11.94 -25.36
C SER A 266 14.48 -12.37 -26.33
N VAL A 267 15.24 -13.39 -25.92
CA VAL A 267 16.22 -14.07 -26.76
C VAL A 267 15.60 -14.62 -28.05
N LEU A 268 14.31 -14.95 -28.04
CA LEU A 268 13.58 -15.45 -29.22
C LEU A 268 13.43 -14.42 -30.33
N ILE A 269 13.41 -13.12 -30.00
CA ILE A 269 13.38 -12.02 -30.98
C ILE A 269 14.75 -11.35 -31.17
N GLY A 270 15.79 -11.87 -30.49
CA GLY A 270 17.17 -11.39 -30.59
C GLY A 270 17.64 -10.52 -29.43
N GLY A 271 17.03 -10.61 -28.25
CA GLY A 271 17.47 -9.95 -27.02
C GLY A 271 18.81 -10.47 -26.52
N GLY A 272 19.86 -9.63 -26.59
CA GLY A 272 21.22 -9.96 -26.16
C GLY A 272 21.37 -10.06 -24.64
N THR A 273 20.77 -9.12 -23.90
CA THR A 273 20.83 -9.06 -22.43
C THR A 273 20.22 -10.30 -21.79
N GLN A 274 19.04 -10.73 -22.26
CA GLN A 274 18.38 -11.93 -21.75
C GLN A 274 19.20 -13.19 -22.04
N LYS A 275 19.78 -13.30 -23.24
CA LYS A 275 20.66 -14.40 -23.62
C LYS A 275 21.83 -14.54 -22.64
N LEU A 276 22.56 -13.45 -22.40
CA LEU A 276 23.73 -13.44 -21.53
C LEU A 276 23.36 -13.75 -20.07
N LEU A 277 22.20 -13.27 -19.62
CA LEU A 277 21.65 -13.56 -18.30
C LEU A 277 21.34 -15.04 -18.11
N LEU A 278 20.63 -15.66 -19.06
CA LEU A 278 20.28 -17.08 -18.99
C LEU A 278 21.53 -17.97 -19.06
N GLU A 279 22.50 -17.62 -19.92
CA GLU A 279 23.78 -18.34 -19.99
C GLU A 279 24.56 -18.26 -18.67
N THR A 280 24.51 -17.11 -17.99
CA THR A 280 25.15 -16.93 -16.67
C THR A 280 24.41 -17.69 -15.58
N ALA A 281 23.07 -17.69 -15.59
CA ALA A 281 22.25 -18.46 -14.64
C ALA A 281 22.54 -19.98 -14.74
N TYR A 282 22.76 -20.49 -15.95
CA TYR A 282 23.17 -21.87 -16.17
C TYR A 282 24.55 -22.16 -15.57
N ASP A 283 25.54 -21.29 -15.78
CA ASP A 283 26.88 -21.44 -15.19
C ASP A 283 26.84 -21.45 -13.65
N MET A 284 25.92 -20.67 -13.06
CA MET A 284 25.69 -20.59 -11.62
C MET A 284 24.76 -21.70 -11.07
N ARG A 285 24.33 -22.64 -11.92
CA ARG A 285 23.40 -23.74 -11.58
C ARG A 285 22.04 -23.27 -11.02
N MET A 286 21.56 -22.13 -11.49
CA MET A 286 20.25 -21.58 -11.11
C MET A 286 19.12 -21.99 -12.05
N THR A 287 19.40 -22.89 -12.99
CA THR A 287 18.44 -23.46 -13.95
C THR A 287 18.14 -24.93 -13.62
N ASP A 288 18.20 -25.30 -12.33
CA ASP A 288 18.02 -26.68 -11.86
C ASP A 288 16.55 -27.06 -11.62
N GLY A 289 15.63 -26.11 -11.79
CA GLY A 289 14.18 -26.26 -11.60
C GLY A 289 13.64 -25.58 -10.33
N SER A 290 14.52 -25.21 -9.38
CA SER A 290 14.13 -24.51 -8.15
C SER A 290 13.53 -23.12 -8.39
N LEU A 291 13.82 -22.54 -9.55
CA LEU A 291 13.44 -21.21 -10.00
C LEU A 291 12.88 -21.30 -11.43
N VAL A 292 11.92 -20.45 -11.76
CA VAL A 292 11.36 -20.31 -13.12
C VAL A 292 11.57 -18.90 -13.64
N PHE A 293 12.03 -18.79 -14.89
CA PHE A 293 12.20 -17.52 -15.58
C PHE A 293 11.03 -17.24 -16.53
N LEU A 294 10.46 -16.03 -16.49
CA LEU A 294 9.35 -15.60 -17.34
C LEU A 294 9.74 -14.38 -18.19
N PRO A 295 9.87 -14.50 -19.52
CA PRO A 295 10.05 -13.36 -20.42
C PRO A 295 8.81 -12.45 -20.41
N TYR A 296 8.99 -11.16 -20.15
CA TYR A 296 7.87 -10.21 -20.06
C TYR A 296 7.38 -9.72 -21.43
N ASP A 297 8.31 -9.47 -22.35
CA ASP A 297 8.01 -8.89 -23.67
C ASP A 297 7.15 -9.79 -24.56
N THR A 298 7.25 -11.12 -24.40
CA THR A 298 6.47 -12.10 -25.15
C THR A 298 4.97 -12.01 -24.90
N LEU A 299 4.56 -11.30 -23.84
CA LEU A 299 3.15 -11.00 -23.55
C LEU A 299 2.54 -10.00 -24.55
N PHE A 300 3.35 -9.26 -25.31
CA PHE A 300 2.89 -8.23 -26.23
C PHE A 300 2.66 -8.72 -27.66
N TYR A 301 2.99 -9.96 -27.99
CA TYR A 301 2.86 -10.49 -29.34
C TYR A 301 2.63 -12.01 -29.34
N SER A 302 2.23 -12.55 -30.49
CA SER A 302 2.03 -13.99 -30.68
C SER A 302 3.28 -14.62 -31.30
N LEU A 303 3.99 -15.44 -30.53
CA LEU A 303 5.13 -16.21 -31.02
C LEU A 303 4.65 -17.42 -31.83
N PRO A 304 5.31 -17.73 -32.95
CA PRO A 304 4.98 -18.92 -33.73
C PRO A 304 5.66 -20.16 -33.11
N TYR A 305 4.86 -21.15 -32.70
CA TYR A 305 5.34 -22.37 -32.04
C TYR A 305 4.86 -23.69 -32.69
N HIS A 306 3.80 -23.67 -33.49
CA HIS A 306 3.29 -24.86 -34.16
C HIS A 306 4.28 -25.40 -35.20
N HIS A 307 4.94 -26.52 -34.90
CA HIS A 307 5.89 -27.20 -35.78
C HIS A 307 7.06 -26.32 -36.24
N ILE A 308 7.50 -25.38 -35.38
CA ILE A 308 8.58 -24.45 -35.68
C ILE A 308 9.72 -24.65 -34.67
N THR A 309 10.91 -24.90 -35.21
CA THR A 309 12.14 -24.93 -34.43
C THR A 309 12.68 -23.51 -34.27
N GLN A 310 13.06 -23.14 -33.05
CA GLN A 310 13.60 -21.82 -32.73
C GLN A 310 15.08 -21.76 -33.15
N PRO A 311 15.44 -20.96 -34.17
CA PRO A 311 16.80 -20.95 -34.71
C PRO A 311 17.83 -20.53 -33.67
N VAL A 312 17.46 -19.64 -32.75
CA VAL A 312 18.37 -19.11 -31.72
C VAL A 312 18.80 -20.20 -30.74
N LEU A 313 17.90 -21.15 -30.41
CA LEU A 313 18.20 -22.27 -29.53
C LEU A 313 19.01 -23.37 -30.24
N ARG A 314 18.81 -23.55 -31.55
CA ARG A 314 19.52 -24.57 -32.35
C ARG A 314 21.04 -24.36 -32.40
N HIS A 315 21.49 -23.10 -32.43
CA HIS A 315 22.91 -22.77 -32.62
C HIS A 315 23.70 -22.68 -31.32
N ASN A 316 23.08 -22.86 -30.15
CA ASN A 316 23.72 -22.66 -28.86
C ASN A 316 23.23 -23.68 -27.83
N SER A 317 24.01 -24.73 -27.62
CA SER A 317 23.67 -25.82 -26.69
C SER A 317 23.61 -25.36 -25.23
N LYS A 318 24.43 -24.38 -24.83
CA LYS A 318 24.40 -23.80 -23.48
C LYS A 318 23.10 -23.05 -23.25
N LEU A 319 22.72 -22.18 -24.18
CA LEU A 319 21.46 -21.45 -24.11
C LEU A 319 20.26 -22.39 -24.13
N LEU A 320 20.28 -23.45 -24.95
CA LEU A 320 19.21 -24.45 -24.98
C LEU A 320 19.00 -25.09 -23.59
N ARG A 321 20.08 -25.43 -22.89
CA ARG A 321 20.02 -25.95 -21.52
C ARG A 321 19.55 -24.92 -20.51
N ALA A 322 19.97 -23.66 -20.64
CA ALA A 322 19.51 -22.58 -19.79
C ALA A 322 18.01 -22.31 -19.97
N TYR A 323 17.52 -22.43 -21.21
CA TYR A 323 16.12 -22.18 -21.58
C TYR A 323 15.15 -23.23 -21.01
N ASP A 324 15.66 -24.37 -20.53
CA ASP A 324 14.89 -25.42 -19.84
C ASP A 324 14.23 -24.92 -18.53
N ALA A 325 14.74 -23.83 -17.96
CA ALA A 325 14.14 -23.18 -16.79
C ALA A 325 13.22 -21.99 -17.16
N VAL A 326 12.93 -21.77 -18.45
CA VAL A 326 12.18 -20.62 -18.97
C VAL A 326 10.78 -21.05 -19.43
N LEU A 327 9.74 -20.47 -18.81
CA LEU A 327 8.37 -20.62 -19.30
C LEU A 327 7.97 -19.39 -20.10
N THR A 328 7.64 -19.58 -21.37
CA THR A 328 7.34 -18.49 -22.30
C THR A 328 5.83 -18.32 -22.42
N ILE A 329 5.28 -17.22 -21.91
CA ILE A 329 3.86 -16.88 -22.05
C ILE A 329 3.70 -15.93 -23.24
N THR A 330 2.85 -16.29 -24.19
CA THR A 330 2.64 -15.52 -25.43
C THR A 330 1.17 -15.52 -25.85
N ILE A 331 0.78 -14.58 -26.70
CA ILE A 331 -0.60 -14.49 -27.18
C ILE A 331 -0.92 -15.73 -28.05
N GLU A 332 -2.05 -16.39 -27.77
CA GLU A 332 -2.51 -17.55 -28.54
C GLU A 332 -2.78 -17.15 -30.00
N SER A 333 -2.23 -17.93 -30.93
CA SER A 333 -2.61 -17.85 -32.34
C SER A 333 -3.49 -19.03 -32.72
N PRO A 334 -4.51 -18.84 -33.58
CA PRO A 334 -5.30 -19.96 -34.09
C PRO A 334 -4.40 -20.97 -34.83
N GLN A 335 -4.67 -22.26 -34.65
CA GLN A 335 -3.91 -23.36 -35.29
C GLN A 335 -3.82 -23.24 -36.83
N GLU A 336 -4.75 -22.52 -37.45
CA GLU A 336 -4.87 -22.37 -38.90
C GLU A 336 -3.85 -21.38 -39.51
N GLN A 337 -3.30 -20.43 -38.76
CA GLN A 337 -2.40 -19.42 -39.33
C GLN A 337 -1.44 -18.81 -38.29
N SER A 338 -0.15 -19.17 -38.38
CA SER A 338 0.93 -18.54 -37.59
C SER A 338 1.30 -17.14 -38.11
N PHE A 339 2.02 -16.35 -37.32
CA PHE A 339 2.53 -15.03 -37.73
C PHE A 339 3.31 -15.08 -39.06
N TYR A 340 4.23 -16.05 -39.21
CA TYR A 340 5.03 -16.16 -40.43
C TYR A 340 4.16 -16.47 -41.66
N GLN A 341 3.17 -17.37 -41.53
CA GLN A 341 2.22 -17.68 -42.61
C GLN A 341 1.31 -16.50 -42.95
N ALA A 342 0.87 -15.73 -41.94
CA ALA A 342 0.11 -14.50 -42.15
C ALA A 342 0.94 -13.44 -42.88
N PHE A 343 2.22 -13.35 -42.57
CA PHE A 343 3.16 -12.45 -43.22
C PHE A 343 3.42 -12.85 -44.67
N GLU A 344 3.69 -14.13 -44.95
CA GLU A 344 3.86 -14.66 -46.31
C GLU A 344 2.62 -14.40 -47.16
N LYS A 345 1.43 -14.65 -46.62
CA LYS A 345 0.17 -14.33 -47.30
C LYS A 345 0.04 -12.85 -47.64
N ALA A 346 0.44 -11.95 -46.74
CA ALA A 346 0.43 -10.51 -47.00
C ALA A 346 1.45 -10.10 -48.10
N GLN A 347 2.54 -10.86 -48.27
CA GLN A 347 3.49 -10.68 -49.38
C GLN A 347 2.94 -11.20 -50.71
N GLU A 348 2.19 -12.30 -50.69
CA GLU A 348 1.51 -12.85 -51.86
C GLU A 348 0.41 -11.90 -52.37
N GLU A 349 -0.38 -11.34 -51.46
CA GLU A 349 -1.43 -10.34 -51.73
C GLU A 349 -0.87 -8.97 -52.19
N GLY A 350 0.45 -8.79 -52.22
CA GLY A 350 1.11 -7.56 -52.65
C GLY A 350 1.06 -6.41 -51.65
N GLY A 351 0.63 -6.65 -50.41
CA GLY A 351 0.62 -5.65 -49.33
C GLY A 351 1.99 -5.40 -48.70
N VAL A 352 2.91 -6.37 -48.84
CA VAL A 352 4.26 -6.33 -48.27
C VAL A 352 5.31 -6.73 -49.32
N SER A 353 6.51 -6.14 -49.25
CA SER A 353 7.62 -6.47 -50.15
C SER A 353 8.04 -7.93 -50.00
N ARG A 354 8.18 -8.64 -51.14
CA ARG A 354 8.65 -10.04 -51.20
C ARG A 354 10.12 -10.21 -50.81
N HIS A 355 10.89 -9.13 -50.71
CA HIS A 355 12.31 -9.18 -50.36
C HIS A 355 12.58 -9.36 -48.85
N LEU A 356 11.61 -8.99 -47.99
CA LEU A 356 11.74 -9.22 -46.55
C LEU A 356 11.43 -10.68 -46.22
N LYS A 357 12.28 -11.34 -45.42
CA LYS A 357 11.95 -12.67 -44.91
C LYS A 357 11.08 -12.55 -43.65
N PRO A 358 10.04 -13.39 -43.46
CA PRO A 358 9.19 -13.33 -42.28
C PRO A 358 9.97 -13.43 -40.95
N GLN A 359 11.03 -14.25 -40.91
CA GLN A 359 11.86 -14.47 -39.72
C GLN A 359 12.73 -13.26 -39.34
N GLN A 360 12.85 -12.25 -40.22
CA GLN A 360 13.58 -11.01 -39.94
C GLN A 360 12.68 -9.93 -39.31
N VAL A 361 11.37 -10.15 -39.31
CA VAL A 361 10.38 -9.19 -38.82
C VAL A 361 9.89 -9.64 -37.44
N SER A 362 9.92 -8.71 -36.48
CA SER A 362 9.42 -8.98 -35.14
C SER A 362 7.91 -9.26 -35.16
N PRO A 363 7.40 -10.27 -34.43
CA PRO A 363 5.96 -10.53 -34.29
C PRO A 363 5.15 -9.33 -33.77
N LEU A 364 5.81 -8.35 -33.13
CA LEU A 364 5.20 -7.08 -32.74
C LEU A 364 4.59 -6.31 -33.94
N PHE A 365 5.02 -6.59 -35.17
CA PHE A 365 4.35 -6.14 -36.40
C PHE A 365 2.84 -6.41 -36.35
N GLY A 366 2.46 -7.62 -35.90
CA GLY A 366 1.06 -8.04 -35.80
C GLY A 366 0.30 -7.25 -34.73
N THR A 367 0.96 -6.90 -33.62
CA THR A 367 0.41 -6.10 -32.52
C THR A 367 0.12 -4.66 -32.95
N ILE A 368 1.05 -4.04 -33.68
CA ILE A 368 0.88 -2.68 -34.21
C ILE A 368 -0.28 -2.66 -35.21
N TYR A 369 -0.28 -3.59 -36.16
CA TYR A 369 -1.37 -3.74 -37.14
C TYR A 369 -2.72 -3.92 -36.43
N SER A 370 -2.79 -4.82 -35.45
CA SER A 370 -4.03 -5.16 -34.76
C SER A 370 -4.54 -4.01 -33.89
N SER A 371 -3.65 -3.22 -33.29
CA SER A 371 -4.02 -2.01 -32.53
C SER A 371 -4.64 -0.94 -33.43
N ILE A 372 -4.15 -0.79 -34.67
CA ILE A 372 -4.74 0.14 -35.67
C ILE A 372 -6.12 -0.33 -36.10
N MET A 373 -6.26 -1.63 -36.40
CA MET A 373 -7.57 -2.22 -36.70
C MET A 373 -8.55 -2.01 -35.55
N PHE A 374 -8.12 -2.24 -34.31
CA PHE A 374 -8.95 -2.08 -33.12
C PHE A 374 -9.47 -0.64 -32.97
N MET A 375 -8.60 0.36 -33.14
CA MET A 375 -9.02 1.77 -33.13
C MET A 375 -9.99 2.09 -34.27
N ALA A 376 -9.77 1.56 -35.47
CA ALA A 376 -10.67 1.78 -36.62
C ALA A 376 -12.08 1.21 -36.36
N HIS A 377 -12.17 0.03 -35.75
CA HIS A 377 -13.45 -0.55 -35.32
C HIS A 377 -14.13 0.31 -34.23
N ALA A 378 -13.38 0.89 -33.30
CA ALA A 378 -13.92 1.79 -32.28
C ALA A 378 -14.46 3.08 -32.91
N VAL A 379 -13.74 3.67 -33.87
CA VAL A 379 -14.20 4.82 -34.66
C VAL A 379 -15.49 4.49 -35.42
N GLN A 380 -15.56 3.32 -36.07
CA GLN A 380 -16.75 2.89 -36.78
C GLN A 380 -17.94 2.67 -35.82
N SER A 381 -17.70 2.15 -34.61
CA SER A 381 -18.73 1.95 -33.58
C SER A 381 -19.34 3.28 -33.12
N VAL A 382 -18.50 4.28 -32.79
CA VAL A 382 -18.96 5.64 -32.43
C VAL A 382 -19.84 6.23 -33.52
N ARG A 383 -19.41 6.07 -34.77
CA ARG A 383 -20.14 6.55 -35.94
C ARG A 383 -21.47 5.82 -36.13
N ALA A 384 -21.49 4.50 -36.03
CA ALA A 384 -22.71 3.70 -36.16
C ALA A 384 -23.77 4.07 -35.12
N LEU A 385 -23.33 4.49 -33.92
CA LEU A 385 -24.17 5.01 -32.85
C LEU A 385 -24.58 6.49 -33.02
N GLY A 386 -24.09 7.18 -34.05
CA GLY A 386 -24.38 8.60 -34.30
C GLY A 386 -23.79 9.55 -33.25
N GLN A 387 -22.78 9.11 -32.49
CA GLN A 387 -22.14 9.91 -31.46
C GLN A 387 -21.10 10.87 -32.04
N TRP A 388 -20.80 11.95 -31.31
CA TRP A 388 -19.74 12.87 -31.70
C TRP A 388 -18.37 12.17 -31.70
N MET A 389 -17.55 12.43 -32.71
CA MET A 389 -16.19 11.91 -32.84
C MET A 389 -15.23 12.60 -31.86
N SER A 390 -15.35 12.28 -30.57
CA SER A 390 -14.46 12.71 -29.49
C SER A 390 -13.52 11.58 -29.08
N GLY A 391 -12.35 11.91 -28.54
CA GLY A 391 -11.43 10.90 -28.00
C GLY A 391 -12.09 10.04 -26.92
N GLY A 392 -12.97 10.64 -26.10
CA GLY A 392 -13.67 9.94 -25.03
C GLY A 392 -14.68 8.91 -25.54
N ASN A 393 -15.46 9.28 -26.56
CA ASN A 393 -16.42 8.36 -27.16
C ASN A 393 -15.71 7.22 -27.89
N ILE A 394 -14.59 7.49 -28.57
CA ILE A 394 -13.80 6.45 -29.23
C ILE A 394 -13.26 5.44 -28.21
N ALA A 395 -12.68 5.91 -27.09
CA ALA A 395 -12.19 5.03 -26.04
C ALA A 395 -13.31 4.24 -25.34
N GLN A 396 -14.46 4.87 -25.07
CA GLN A 396 -15.60 4.20 -24.44
C GLN A 396 -16.21 3.10 -25.32
N ASN A 397 -16.31 3.35 -26.63
CA ASN A 397 -16.83 2.39 -27.62
C ASN A 397 -15.77 1.40 -28.13
N ALA A 398 -14.55 1.42 -27.56
CA ALA A 398 -13.56 0.38 -27.77
C ALA A 398 -13.92 -0.93 -27.05
N ARG A 399 -14.86 -0.87 -26.09
CA ARG A 399 -15.35 -2.04 -25.35
C ARG A 399 -16.25 -2.88 -26.25
N ASN A 400 -16.10 -4.20 -26.18
CA ASN A 400 -16.98 -5.18 -26.83
C ASN A 400 -16.98 -5.14 -28.37
N LEU A 401 -15.82 -4.84 -28.97
CA LEU A 401 -15.56 -4.91 -30.41
C LEU A 401 -14.99 -6.26 -30.86
N LEU A 402 -15.71 -6.89 -31.80
CA LEU A 402 -15.21 -8.04 -32.53
C LEU A 402 -14.39 -7.58 -33.75
N PHE A 403 -13.13 -7.98 -33.81
CA PHE A 403 -12.28 -7.72 -34.97
C PHE A 403 -11.29 -8.84 -35.24
N LYS A 404 -10.88 -8.93 -36.51
CA LYS A 404 -9.82 -9.84 -36.96
C LYS A 404 -8.50 -9.07 -37.01
N GLY A 405 -7.55 -9.45 -36.16
CA GLY A 405 -6.19 -8.92 -36.17
C GLY A 405 -5.34 -9.54 -37.29
N PHE A 406 -4.04 -9.30 -37.25
CA PHE A 406 -3.12 -9.82 -38.28
C PHE A 406 -2.99 -11.35 -38.23
N SER A 407 -2.66 -11.87 -37.04
CA SER A 407 -2.56 -13.29 -36.69
C SER A 407 -3.38 -13.63 -35.44
N LEU A 408 -4.31 -12.74 -35.08
CA LEU A 408 -5.07 -12.74 -33.83
C LEU A 408 -6.56 -12.79 -34.16
N GLN A 409 -7.32 -13.63 -33.47
CA GLN A 409 -8.78 -13.62 -33.52
C GLN A 409 -9.30 -13.14 -32.16
N ALA A 410 -9.75 -11.89 -32.08
CA ALA A 410 -10.19 -11.29 -30.82
C ALA A 410 -11.72 -11.40 -30.71
N ASN A 411 -12.19 -12.10 -29.67
CA ASN A 411 -13.58 -12.11 -29.26
C ASN A 411 -13.68 -11.22 -28.02
N SER A 412 -14.32 -10.06 -28.07
CA SER A 412 -14.40 -9.18 -26.90
C SER A 412 -15.85 -9.04 -26.44
N SER A 413 -16.14 -9.62 -25.28
CA SER A 413 -17.40 -9.42 -24.54
C SER A 413 -17.20 -8.70 -23.20
N ASP A 414 -15.95 -8.49 -22.78
CA ASP A 414 -15.50 -7.40 -21.90
C ASP A 414 -13.97 -7.36 -21.97
N PHE A 415 -13.37 -6.17 -22.15
CA PHE A 415 -11.91 -5.92 -22.26
C PHE A 415 -11.12 -6.82 -23.22
N GLY A 416 -11.29 -6.67 -24.54
CA GLY A 416 -10.29 -7.09 -25.54
C GLY A 416 -9.58 -8.43 -25.27
N THR A 417 -10.32 -9.46 -24.84
CA THR A 417 -9.77 -10.69 -24.29
C THR A 417 -9.14 -11.55 -25.38
N MET A 418 -7.83 -11.43 -25.55
CA MET A 418 -7.02 -12.42 -26.25
C MET A 418 -6.57 -13.48 -25.25
N ASP A 419 -6.66 -14.75 -25.63
CA ASP A 419 -6.14 -15.84 -24.82
C ASP A 419 -4.61 -15.92 -24.95
N TYR A 420 -3.97 -16.47 -23.93
CA TYR A 420 -2.52 -16.67 -23.90
C TYR A 420 -2.20 -18.16 -23.81
N VAL A 421 -1.00 -18.53 -24.23
CA VAL A 421 -0.48 -19.90 -24.13
C VAL A 421 0.87 -19.90 -23.44
N VAL A 422 1.05 -20.89 -22.58
CA VAL A 422 2.30 -21.18 -21.89
C VAL A 422 3.05 -22.20 -22.72
N LEU A 423 4.23 -21.81 -23.17
CA LEU A 423 5.14 -22.63 -23.94
C LEU A 423 6.33 -23.04 -23.09
N ASP A 424 6.74 -24.29 -23.29
CA ASP A 424 7.80 -24.92 -22.54
C ASP A 424 8.72 -25.73 -23.47
N THR A 425 9.95 -26.01 -23.03
CA THR A 425 10.91 -26.86 -23.74
C THR A 425 11.27 -28.05 -22.86
N ASP A 426 11.73 -29.14 -23.47
CA ASP A 426 12.31 -30.28 -22.76
C ASP A 426 13.83 -30.13 -22.54
N GLY A 427 14.42 -29.01 -22.96
CA GLY A 427 15.85 -28.73 -22.81
C GLY A 427 16.76 -29.51 -23.76
N PHE A 428 16.18 -30.30 -24.68
CA PHE A 428 16.90 -31.07 -25.70
C PHE A 428 16.40 -30.77 -27.12
N SER A 429 15.09 -30.55 -27.27
CA SER A 429 14.45 -30.18 -28.52
C SER A 429 14.55 -28.68 -28.77
N TRP A 430 14.58 -28.30 -30.05
CA TRP A 430 14.60 -26.89 -30.45
C TRP A 430 13.19 -26.32 -30.62
N GLU A 431 12.17 -27.01 -30.14
CA GLU A 431 10.77 -26.66 -30.32
C GLU A 431 10.14 -26.25 -28.98
N LEU A 432 9.32 -25.20 -29.01
CA LEU A 432 8.53 -24.79 -27.85
C LEU A 432 7.16 -25.46 -27.94
N GLN A 433 6.80 -26.23 -26.93
CA GLN A 433 5.57 -27.01 -26.90
C GLN A 433 4.53 -26.35 -25.99
N PRO A 434 3.25 -26.30 -26.39
CA PRO A 434 2.20 -25.72 -25.57
C PRO A 434 1.82 -26.65 -24.41
N THR A 435 1.72 -26.08 -23.21
CA THR A 435 1.41 -26.82 -21.96
C THR A 435 0.07 -26.39 -21.37
N TYR A 436 -0.16 -25.09 -21.22
CA TYR A 436 -1.38 -24.50 -20.66
C TYR A 436 -1.88 -23.36 -21.54
N ARG A 437 -3.20 -23.13 -21.53
CA ARG A 437 -3.85 -21.96 -22.13
C ARG A 437 -4.48 -21.11 -21.02
N ILE A 438 -4.24 -19.81 -21.04
CA ILE A 438 -4.83 -18.84 -20.11
C ILE A 438 -5.99 -18.18 -20.87
N GLU A 439 -7.20 -18.59 -20.54
CA GLU A 439 -8.44 -18.07 -21.13
C GLU A 439 -8.83 -16.78 -20.42
N MET A 440 -8.70 -15.63 -21.13
CA MET A 440 -8.81 -14.34 -20.45
C MET A 440 -10.27 -13.96 -20.12
N GLN A 441 -11.24 -14.50 -20.85
CA GLN A 441 -12.67 -14.27 -20.60
C GLN A 441 -13.19 -15.04 -19.39
N THR A 442 -12.79 -16.31 -19.27
CA THR A 442 -13.30 -17.22 -18.25
C THR A 442 -12.49 -17.14 -16.96
N ASP A 443 -11.36 -16.41 -16.96
CA ASP A 443 -10.43 -16.33 -15.83
C ASP A 443 -9.87 -17.70 -15.45
N MET A 444 -9.67 -18.59 -16.44
CA MET A 444 -9.23 -19.97 -16.24
C MET A 444 -7.90 -20.26 -16.92
N VAL A 445 -7.08 -21.09 -16.26
CA VAL A 445 -5.87 -21.68 -16.85
C VAL A 445 -6.16 -23.15 -17.14
N ARG A 446 -6.22 -23.49 -18.43
CA ARG A 446 -6.60 -24.80 -18.95
C ARG A 446 -5.37 -25.61 -19.35
N PHE A 447 -5.32 -26.86 -18.90
CA PHE A 447 -4.29 -27.81 -19.28
C PHE A 447 -4.48 -28.33 -20.72
N LEU A 448 -3.42 -28.33 -21.54
CA LEU A 448 -3.45 -28.77 -22.95
C LEU A 448 -2.93 -30.20 -23.17
N GLY A 449 -2.76 -30.98 -22.09
CA GLY A 449 -2.40 -32.40 -22.18
C GLY A 449 -0.90 -32.70 -22.04
N ARG A 450 -0.05 -31.67 -21.89
CA ARG A 450 1.40 -31.81 -21.64
C ARG A 450 1.81 -31.03 -20.40
N PRO A 451 2.30 -31.70 -19.34
CA PRO A 451 2.77 -31.00 -18.14
C PRO A 451 4.04 -30.21 -18.45
N ILE A 452 4.29 -29.18 -17.65
CA ILE A 452 5.55 -28.44 -17.68
C ILE A 452 6.68 -29.40 -17.31
N HIS A 453 7.73 -29.41 -18.12
CA HIS A 453 8.99 -30.04 -17.82
C HIS A 453 9.75 -29.21 -16.81
N PHE A 454 10.17 -29.85 -15.71
CA PHE A 454 11.05 -29.21 -14.73
C PHE A 454 12.38 -29.97 -14.72
N PRO A 455 13.52 -29.27 -14.67
CA PRO A 455 14.82 -29.91 -14.48
C PRO A 455 14.90 -30.66 -13.13
N PRO A 456 15.97 -31.43 -12.87
CA PRO A 456 16.00 -32.49 -11.84
C PRO A 456 15.65 -32.09 -10.40
N ALA A 457 15.74 -30.81 -10.03
CA ALA A 457 15.35 -30.34 -8.69
C ALA A 457 13.83 -30.30 -8.48
N GLY A 458 13.03 -30.46 -9.55
CA GLY A 458 11.58 -30.36 -9.51
C GLY A 458 11.07 -28.91 -9.50
N PRO A 459 9.74 -28.70 -9.54
CA PRO A 459 9.16 -27.35 -9.61
C PRO A 459 9.41 -26.52 -8.34
N PRO A 460 9.35 -25.18 -8.44
CA PRO A 460 9.38 -24.31 -7.27
C PRO A 460 8.27 -24.64 -6.27
N LYS A 461 8.55 -24.43 -4.98
CA LYS A 461 7.58 -24.68 -3.91
C LYS A 461 6.34 -23.78 -4.07
N THR A 462 5.18 -24.34 -3.75
CA THR A 462 3.91 -23.58 -3.78
C THR A 462 3.74 -22.73 -2.52
N ASP A 463 3.28 -21.50 -2.71
CA ASP A 463 2.94 -20.54 -1.68
C ASP A 463 1.49 -20.69 -1.20
N SER A 464 1.18 -20.08 -0.05
CA SER A 464 -0.18 -20.02 0.50
C SER A 464 -1.12 -19.25 -0.44
N SER A 465 -2.35 -19.75 -0.63
CA SER A 465 -3.34 -19.10 -1.51
C SER A 465 -3.82 -17.72 -1.01
N CYS A 466 -3.56 -17.37 0.27
CA CYS A 466 -3.92 -16.05 0.80
C CYS A 466 -3.20 -14.89 0.12
N TRP A 467 -2.05 -15.13 -0.51
CA TRP A 467 -1.31 -14.10 -1.26
C TRP A 467 -2.07 -13.57 -2.48
N PHE A 468 -3.05 -14.33 -2.99
CA PHE A 468 -3.85 -13.97 -4.16
C PHE A 468 -5.28 -13.54 -3.81
N THR A 469 -5.61 -13.42 -2.52
CA THR A 469 -6.97 -13.05 -2.07
C THR A 469 -7.05 -11.55 -1.78
N HIS A 470 -7.91 -10.83 -2.50
CA HIS A 470 -8.00 -9.37 -2.40
C HIS A 470 -8.49 -8.92 -1.01
N GLY A 471 -7.87 -7.86 -0.46
CA GLY A 471 -8.28 -7.24 0.82
C GLY A 471 -7.84 -7.95 2.10
N LEU A 472 -7.03 -9.01 2.00
CA LEU A 472 -6.50 -9.78 3.15
C LEU A 472 -4.99 -9.62 3.27
N ILE A 473 -4.49 -9.17 4.43
CA ILE A 473 -3.05 -9.09 4.71
C ILE A 473 -2.54 -10.50 5.05
N CYS A 474 -1.91 -11.17 4.09
CA CYS A 474 -1.35 -12.51 4.23
C CYS A 474 -0.01 -12.43 5.01
N ARG A 475 0.00 -12.81 6.29
CA ARG A 475 1.21 -12.79 7.16
C ARG A 475 2.16 -13.97 6.93
N GLY A 476 2.27 -14.51 5.72
CA GLY A 476 3.14 -15.67 5.43
C GLY A 476 2.86 -16.88 6.35
N GLY A 477 1.60 -17.06 6.75
CA GLY A 477 1.20 -18.07 7.71
C GLY A 477 1.24 -19.46 7.10
N VAL A 478 1.89 -20.38 7.81
CA VAL A 478 1.80 -21.82 7.63
C VAL A 478 0.34 -22.18 7.36
N ASN A 479 0.11 -22.90 6.26
CA ASN A 479 -1.20 -23.30 5.74
C ASN A 479 -2.17 -23.60 6.89
N LEU A 480 -3.37 -23.03 6.85
CA LEU A 480 -4.37 -23.25 7.89
C LEU A 480 -4.57 -24.75 8.12
N LEU A 481 -4.44 -25.61 7.09
CA LEU A 481 -4.49 -27.06 7.21
C LEU A 481 -3.34 -27.69 8.05
N HIS A 482 -2.12 -27.13 7.97
CA HIS A 482 -0.95 -27.58 8.72
C HIS A 482 -0.96 -27.06 10.17
N MET A 483 -1.34 -25.80 10.37
CA MET A 483 -1.62 -25.28 11.71
C MET A 483 -2.82 -26.00 12.31
N VAL A 484 -3.84 -26.31 11.52
CA VAL A 484 -4.97 -27.16 11.92
C VAL A 484 -4.50 -28.56 12.24
N SER A 485 -3.53 -29.18 11.56
CA SER A 485 -3.01 -30.51 11.91
C SER A 485 -2.20 -30.54 13.21
N ILE A 486 -1.40 -29.49 13.49
CA ILE A 486 -0.67 -29.31 14.75
C ILE A 486 -1.65 -28.96 15.88
N PHE A 487 -2.64 -28.12 15.57
CA PHE A 487 -3.76 -27.90 16.45
C PHE A 487 -4.62 -29.13 16.57
N LEU A 488 -4.71 -30.06 15.60
CA LEU A 488 -5.54 -31.28 15.65
C LEU A 488 -4.88 -32.33 16.53
N SER A 489 -3.55 -32.43 16.53
CA SER A 489 -2.80 -33.26 17.48
C SER A 489 -2.86 -32.67 18.89
N GLY A 490 -2.75 -31.34 19.02
CA GLY A 490 -3.02 -30.62 20.27
C GLY A 490 -4.49 -30.72 20.71
N PHE A 491 -5.43 -30.68 19.77
CA PHE A 491 -6.87 -30.82 19.98
C PHE A 491 -7.24 -32.26 20.26
N LEU A 492 -6.52 -33.28 19.80
CA LEU A 492 -6.74 -34.67 20.23
C LEU A 492 -6.32 -34.84 21.70
N PHE A 493 -5.21 -34.20 22.10
CA PHE A 493 -4.77 -34.10 23.49
C PHE A 493 -5.78 -33.34 24.36
N ILE A 494 -6.36 -32.26 23.82
CA ILE A 494 -7.39 -31.44 24.47
C ILE A 494 -8.79 -32.07 24.34
N PHE A 495 -9.15 -32.85 23.32
CA PHE A 495 -10.43 -33.54 23.15
C PHE A 495 -10.47 -34.80 24.02
N PHE A 496 -9.32 -35.37 24.37
CA PHE A 496 -9.22 -36.29 25.50
C PHE A 496 -9.55 -35.56 26.83
N SER A 497 -9.17 -34.28 26.95
CA SER A 497 -9.48 -33.41 28.11
C SER A 497 -10.91 -32.78 28.07
N ILE A 498 -11.48 -32.50 26.89
CA ILE A 498 -12.77 -31.83 26.61
C ILE A 498 -13.88 -32.84 26.33
N GLY A 499 -13.60 -34.05 25.84
CA GLY A 499 -14.55 -35.16 25.91
C GLY A 499 -14.99 -35.42 27.35
N CYS A 500 -14.07 -35.16 28.30
CA CYS A 500 -14.36 -35.06 29.73
C CYS A 500 -15.30 -33.89 30.10
N SER A 501 -15.35 -32.79 29.30
CA SER A 501 -16.13 -31.56 29.56
C SER A 501 -17.40 -31.35 28.70
N TYR A 502 -17.55 -31.88 27.47
CA TYR A 502 -18.67 -31.58 26.54
C TYR A 502 -19.89 -32.50 26.65
N CYS A 503 -19.82 -33.60 27.40
CA CYS A 503 -21.02 -34.21 27.96
C CYS A 503 -21.91 -33.18 28.69
N ILE A 504 -21.33 -32.05 29.14
CA ILE A 504 -21.97 -31.05 29.98
C ILE A 504 -22.81 -30.03 29.17
N ARG A 505 -22.65 -29.85 27.84
CA ARG A 505 -23.30 -28.71 27.11
C ARG A 505 -24.11 -29.02 25.85
N ARG A 506 -24.28 -30.31 25.50
CA ARG A 506 -25.13 -30.79 24.38
C ARG A 506 -26.58 -30.30 24.38
N LYS A 507 -27.20 -30.21 25.54
CA LYS A 507 -28.44 -29.47 25.63
C LYS A 507 -28.00 -28.04 25.57
N ILE A 508 -28.41 -27.33 24.54
CA ILE A 508 -28.72 -25.91 24.54
C ILE A 508 -28.62 -25.60 23.03
N SER A 509 -29.77 -25.76 22.36
CA SER A 509 -30.23 -25.11 21.12
C SER A 509 -29.29 -25.05 19.91
N LYS A 510 -29.63 -25.55 18.73
CA LYS A 510 -30.95 -25.83 18.17
C LYS A 510 -31.93 -24.67 18.28
N ILE A 511 -32.31 -24.20 17.10
CA ILE A 511 -33.58 -23.53 16.83
C ILE A 511 -33.42 -22.08 17.27
N ARG A 512 -33.50 -21.11 16.38
CA ARG A 512 -34.69 -20.80 15.58
C ARG A 512 -34.59 -19.45 14.88
N MET A 513 -34.20 -19.42 13.62
CA MET A 513 -35.00 -18.59 12.74
C MET A 513 -34.97 -17.06 12.93
N VAL A 514 -34.49 -16.41 11.88
CA VAL A 514 -35.33 -15.59 11.00
C VAL A 514 -35.54 -14.17 11.49
N ARG A 515 -34.68 -13.26 11.04
CA ARG A 515 -34.94 -11.81 11.00
C ARG A 515 -35.19 -11.38 9.53
N GLY A 516 -36.36 -10.82 9.24
CA GLY A 516 -36.90 -10.12 8.03
C GLY A 516 -38.45 -10.17 8.00
N PRO A 517 -39.23 -9.06 7.83
CA PRO A 517 -38.92 -7.84 7.09
C PRO A 517 -39.45 -6.51 7.73
N ASN A 518 -38.87 -6.04 8.83
CA ASN A 518 -39.14 -4.66 9.30
C ASN A 518 -37.81 -3.92 9.64
N LYS A 519 -36.75 -4.28 8.89
CA LYS A 519 -35.34 -4.30 9.32
C LYS A 519 -34.72 -2.91 9.57
N ILE A 520 -34.30 -2.60 10.80
CA ILE A 520 -33.03 -1.85 11.03
C ILE A 520 -31.91 -2.89 10.95
N LEU A 521 -30.97 -2.68 10.01
CA LEU A 521 -29.76 -3.47 9.82
C LEU A 521 -28.72 -3.06 10.88
N LEU A 522 -28.53 -3.87 11.92
CA LEU A 522 -27.44 -3.73 12.90
C LEU A 522 -26.52 -4.94 12.73
N THR A 523 -25.22 -4.79 12.46
CA THR A 523 -24.33 -5.96 12.35
C THR A 523 -24.09 -6.60 13.74
N LEU A 524 -23.58 -7.84 13.86
CA LEU A 524 -23.29 -8.47 15.18
C LEU A 524 -22.26 -7.67 16.01
N ASN A 525 -21.48 -6.81 15.35
CA ASN A 525 -20.58 -5.88 16.02
C ASN A 525 -21.32 -4.71 16.70
N ASP A 526 -22.58 -4.45 16.31
CA ASP A 526 -23.39 -3.32 16.77
C ASP A 526 -24.40 -3.69 17.89
N VAL A 527 -24.46 -4.96 18.33
CA VAL A 527 -25.45 -5.45 19.32
C VAL A 527 -24.78 -6.27 20.43
N THR A 528 -24.85 -5.80 21.68
CA THR A 528 -24.37 -6.52 22.88
C THR A 528 -25.51 -7.27 23.57
N PHE A 529 -25.42 -8.60 23.72
CA PHE A 529 -26.39 -9.41 24.46
C PHE A 529 -26.10 -9.36 25.97
N ILE A 530 -27.04 -8.85 26.76
CA ILE A 530 -26.87 -8.60 28.20
C ILE A 530 -26.86 -9.90 29.04
N ASN A 531 -27.18 -11.07 28.45
CA ASN A 531 -27.22 -12.35 29.18
C ASN A 531 -26.33 -13.45 28.51
N PRO A 532 -25.16 -13.81 29.09
CA PRO A 532 -24.13 -14.61 28.43
C PRO A 532 -24.48 -16.10 28.22
N SER A 533 -25.53 -16.62 28.87
CA SER A 533 -25.94 -18.03 28.81
C SER A 533 -26.56 -18.47 27.46
N LEU A 534 -26.99 -17.52 26.61
CA LEU A 534 -27.54 -17.78 25.27
C LEU A 534 -26.45 -17.84 24.17
N SER A 535 -25.23 -17.35 24.42
CA SER A 535 -24.09 -17.35 23.47
C SER A 535 -23.48 -18.74 23.20
N ASN A 536 -23.75 -19.75 24.04
CA ASN A 536 -23.09 -21.07 24.02
C ASN A 536 -23.94 -22.21 23.42
N LYS A 537 -24.96 -21.86 22.63
CA LYS A 537 -25.92 -22.76 21.97
C LYS A 537 -25.59 -22.97 20.47
N LYS A 538 -24.56 -23.76 20.13
CA LYS A 538 -24.31 -24.28 18.76
C LYS A 538 -24.04 -25.78 18.89
N LEU A 539 -24.91 -26.64 18.34
CA LEU A 539 -24.79 -28.09 18.57
C LEU A 539 -25.28 -29.01 17.45
N SER A 540 -24.29 -29.75 16.93
CA SER A 540 -24.27 -31.07 16.27
C SER A 540 -25.15 -31.36 15.04
N LEU A 541 -24.50 -31.62 13.90
CA LEU A 541 -24.87 -32.67 12.95
C LEU A 541 -23.61 -33.55 12.74
N ASP A 542 -23.85 -34.86 12.66
CA ASP A 542 -22.92 -36.00 12.65
C ASP A 542 -22.26 -36.39 13.99
N ASP A 543 -22.91 -37.24 14.77
CA ASP A 543 -22.79 -38.69 14.54
C ASP A 543 -23.78 -39.48 15.43
N SER A 544 -24.54 -40.37 14.83
CA SER A 544 -25.01 -41.60 15.50
C SER A 544 -25.67 -42.52 14.48
N LYS A 545 -24.85 -43.36 13.84
CA LYS A 545 -25.27 -44.71 13.46
C LYS A 545 -25.33 -45.57 14.72
N ALA A 546 -26.53 -46.06 15.07
CA ALA A 546 -26.71 -47.37 15.70
C ALA A 546 -28.18 -47.82 15.58
N SER A 547 -28.38 -48.82 14.72
CA SER A 547 -29.27 -49.98 14.87
C SER A 547 -30.72 -49.80 15.39
N ASP A 548 -31.64 -49.95 14.43
CA ASP A 548 -32.58 -51.09 14.34
C ASP A 548 -33.71 -51.21 15.39
N SER A 549 -34.95 -50.90 14.98
CA SER A 549 -36.02 -51.90 14.82
C SER A 549 -37.45 -51.30 14.70
N ARG A 550 -38.13 -51.69 13.61
CA ARG A 550 -39.58 -51.96 13.42
C ARG A 550 -40.59 -50.87 13.81
N MET A 551 -41.20 -50.21 12.81
CA MET A 551 -42.52 -50.57 12.22
C MET A 551 -43.72 -50.50 13.19
N SER A 552 -44.60 -49.51 12.99
CA SER A 552 -45.95 -49.68 12.39
C SER A 552 -47.04 -48.76 12.97
N ILE A 553 -47.71 -48.03 12.05
CA ILE A 553 -49.17 -47.83 11.91
C ILE A 553 -49.88 -47.03 13.05
N SER A 554 -50.67 -45.96 12.87
CA SER A 554 -51.67 -45.55 11.86
C SER A 554 -52.01 -44.05 12.09
N GLU A 555 -52.04 -43.22 11.04
CA GLU A 555 -53.25 -42.64 10.37
C GLU A 555 -54.23 -41.91 11.32
N ARG A 556 -54.58 -40.62 11.13
CA ARG A 556 -55.37 -40.04 10.01
C ARG A 556 -55.31 -38.48 10.15
N SER A 557 -54.80 -37.75 9.16
CA SER A 557 -55.52 -37.15 8.01
C SER A 557 -56.14 -35.76 8.28
N LEU A 558 -55.58 -34.70 7.64
CA LEU A 558 -56.27 -33.96 6.56
C LEU A 558 -55.32 -32.98 5.82
N LYS A 559 -55.29 -33.18 4.51
CA LYS A 559 -54.60 -32.52 3.37
C LYS A 559 -55.12 -31.08 3.15
N SER A 560 -54.56 -30.11 2.40
CA SER A 560 -53.36 -29.79 1.57
C SER A 560 -53.63 -28.34 0.99
N PRO A 561 -52.76 -27.60 0.26
CA PRO A 561 -52.02 -28.03 -0.93
C PRO A 561 -50.52 -27.68 -0.94
N SER A 562 -49.78 -28.51 -1.66
CA SER A 562 -48.38 -28.36 -2.02
C SER A 562 -48.22 -27.58 -3.32
N SER A 563 -47.24 -26.68 -3.39
CA SER A 563 -46.49 -26.44 -4.63
C SER A 563 -45.01 -26.24 -4.33
N VAL A 564 -44.21 -26.98 -5.09
CA VAL A 564 -42.76 -27.17 -5.06
C VAL A 564 -41.99 -25.91 -5.46
N GLN A 565 -40.84 -25.62 -4.82
CA GLN A 565 -39.61 -25.14 -5.50
C GLN A 565 -38.36 -25.20 -4.59
N SER A 566 -37.24 -25.44 -5.26
CA SER A 566 -35.84 -25.79 -4.91
C SER A 566 -35.10 -24.99 -3.81
N PRO A 567 -34.01 -25.54 -3.23
CA PRO A 567 -33.11 -24.81 -2.34
C PRO A 567 -32.08 -24.00 -3.15
N ALA A 568 -32.21 -22.67 -3.12
CA ALA A 568 -31.22 -21.73 -3.62
C ALA A 568 -30.37 -21.15 -2.47
N THR A 569 -29.07 -21.10 -2.78
CA THR A 569 -27.91 -20.32 -2.33
C THR A 569 -28.07 -19.01 -1.55
N TYR A 570 -27.03 -18.79 -0.69
CA TYR A 570 -26.19 -17.58 -0.53
C TYR A 570 -26.76 -16.27 0.09
N GLU A 571 -25.88 -15.58 0.84
CA GLU A 571 -25.88 -14.14 1.16
C GLU A 571 -26.97 -13.51 2.04
N ASN A 572 -26.55 -12.95 3.18
CA ASN A 572 -26.89 -11.62 3.73
C ASN A 572 -26.98 -11.63 5.28
N SER A 573 -25.91 -11.19 5.97
CA SER A 573 -25.86 -10.94 7.42
C SER A 573 -26.61 -9.66 7.78
N ASN A 574 -27.89 -9.59 7.42
CA ASN A 574 -28.74 -8.42 7.57
C ASN A 574 -29.71 -8.65 8.73
N VAL A 575 -29.44 -8.03 9.86
CA VAL A 575 -30.30 -8.05 11.04
C VAL A 575 -31.59 -7.25 10.78
N ALA A 576 -32.76 -7.71 11.23
CA ALA A 576 -34.05 -7.02 11.09
C ALA A 576 -34.71 -6.55 12.39
N ILE A 577 -34.58 -5.29 12.79
CA ILE A 577 -35.61 -4.79 13.71
C ILE A 577 -37.02 -5.09 13.16
N TYR A 578 -38.02 -5.40 14.01
CA TYR A 578 -39.40 -5.47 13.55
C TYR A 578 -40.34 -4.43 14.17
N GLU A 579 -41.02 -3.67 13.31
CA GLU A 579 -42.14 -2.76 13.61
C GLU A 579 -43.43 -3.59 13.68
N VAL A 580 -43.90 -3.87 14.89
CA VAL A 580 -45.20 -4.53 15.06
C VAL A 580 -46.29 -3.52 14.68
N LYS A 581 -46.94 -3.73 13.54
CA LYS A 581 -48.22 -3.08 13.22
C LYS A 581 -49.32 -3.78 14.02
N GLU A 582 -50.09 -2.96 14.72
CA GLU A 582 -51.30 -3.29 15.50
C GLU A 582 -51.06 -3.66 16.99
N LYS A 583 -51.53 -2.73 17.85
CA LYS A 583 -51.73 -2.76 19.32
C LYS A 583 -50.60 -2.45 20.33
N HIS A 584 -49.31 -2.40 19.98
CA HIS A 584 -48.22 -2.05 20.95
C HIS A 584 -47.53 -0.69 20.70
N SER A 585 -48.25 0.28 20.13
CA SER A 585 -47.73 1.62 19.76
C SER A 585 -47.13 2.42 20.94
N ILE A 586 -47.48 2.09 22.18
CA ILE A 586 -47.19 2.92 23.35
C ILE A 586 -45.68 2.97 23.67
N MET A 587 -44.92 1.86 23.51
CA MET A 587 -43.48 1.84 23.80
C MET A 587 -42.65 2.67 22.81
N LYS A 588 -43.11 2.78 21.55
CA LYS A 588 -42.42 3.50 20.47
C LYS A 588 -42.41 5.01 20.67
N ASP A 589 -43.45 5.53 21.32
CA ASP A 589 -43.65 6.97 21.53
C ASP A 589 -43.05 7.46 22.87
N MET A 590 -42.41 6.57 23.64
CA MET A 590 -41.75 6.92 24.90
C MET A 590 -40.39 7.57 24.62
N ARG A 591 -40.28 8.88 24.88
CA ARG A 591 -39.02 9.61 24.83
C ARG A 591 -38.87 10.50 26.05
N HIS A 592 -37.90 10.17 26.88
CA HIS A 592 -37.55 10.93 28.08
C HIS A 592 -36.08 10.68 28.43
N GLU A 593 -35.41 11.65 29.04
CA GLU A 593 -33.98 11.55 29.38
C GLU A 593 -33.65 10.34 30.27
N ASN A 594 -34.55 10.04 31.21
CA ASN A 594 -34.43 8.93 32.17
C ASN A 594 -35.22 7.67 31.77
N VAL A 595 -35.61 7.51 30.50
CA VAL A 595 -36.24 6.28 29.98
C VAL A 595 -35.43 5.80 28.78
N ASN A 596 -34.97 4.56 28.83
CA ASN A 596 -34.10 4.00 27.79
C ASN A 596 -34.93 3.79 26.51
N PRO A 597 -34.67 4.52 25.41
CA PRO A 597 -35.54 4.48 24.25
C PRO A 597 -35.59 3.09 23.63
N PHE A 598 -36.81 2.59 23.43
CA PHE A 598 -37.09 1.37 22.68
C PHE A 598 -36.85 1.58 21.18
N LEU A 599 -35.96 0.77 20.60
CA LEU A 599 -35.58 0.84 19.18
C LEU A 599 -36.35 -0.17 18.32
N GLY A 600 -36.73 -1.32 18.90
CA GLY A 600 -37.59 -2.31 18.25
C GLY A 600 -37.34 -3.75 18.68
N PHE A 601 -37.89 -4.75 17.98
CA PHE A 601 -37.77 -6.16 18.37
C PHE A 601 -36.75 -6.95 17.55
N PHE A 602 -35.95 -7.80 18.21
CA PHE A 602 -35.08 -8.83 17.64
C PHE A 602 -35.74 -10.20 17.57
N HIS A 603 -35.65 -10.83 16.40
CA HIS A 603 -36.17 -12.16 16.16
C HIS A 603 -35.22 -12.86 15.17
N ASP A 604 -34.27 -13.68 15.62
CA ASP A 604 -33.44 -14.52 14.75
C ASP A 604 -33.02 -15.76 15.54
N CYS A 605 -32.63 -16.86 14.88
CA CYS A 605 -31.96 -18.03 15.48
C CYS A 605 -32.37 -18.53 16.90
N GLY A 606 -33.55 -18.27 17.44
CA GLY A 606 -34.15 -18.88 18.64
C GLY A 606 -35.01 -17.90 19.40
N VAL A 607 -34.68 -16.65 19.17
CA VAL A 607 -34.49 -15.69 20.23
C VAL A 607 -35.31 -14.47 19.83
N PHE A 608 -36.37 -14.25 20.59
CA PHE A 608 -37.11 -12.99 20.59
C PHE A 608 -36.52 -12.11 21.70
N ALA A 609 -36.02 -10.92 21.36
CA ALA A 609 -35.44 -9.98 22.31
C ALA A 609 -35.91 -8.55 22.02
N ILE A 610 -35.95 -7.70 23.05
CA ILE A 610 -36.25 -6.27 22.94
C ILE A 610 -34.92 -5.54 22.71
N VAL A 611 -34.88 -4.60 21.75
CA VAL A 611 -33.69 -3.79 21.45
C VAL A 611 -33.90 -2.37 22.00
N THR A 612 -33.00 -1.95 22.87
CA THR A 612 -32.94 -0.61 23.48
C THR A 612 -31.54 0.01 23.27
N GLU A 613 -31.38 1.30 23.57
CA GLU A 613 -30.08 1.98 23.48
C GLU A 613 -29.08 1.39 24.51
N TYR A 614 -27.82 1.21 24.08
CA TYR A 614 -26.77 0.67 24.93
C TYR A 614 -26.26 1.72 25.93
N CYS A 615 -26.25 1.33 27.20
CA CYS A 615 -25.76 2.14 28.31
C CYS A 615 -24.41 1.57 28.78
N SER A 616 -23.31 2.29 28.53
CA SER A 616 -21.94 1.78 28.66
C SER A 616 -21.48 1.48 30.09
N ARG A 617 -22.23 1.90 31.12
CA ARG A 617 -21.90 1.64 32.54
C ARG A 617 -22.69 0.48 33.14
N GLY A 618 -23.46 -0.27 32.33
CA GLY A 618 -24.22 -1.43 32.79
C GLY A 618 -25.48 -1.06 33.57
N SER A 619 -25.96 -2.00 34.39
CA SER A 619 -27.12 -1.77 35.27
C SER A 619 -26.73 -1.03 36.55
N LEU A 620 -27.72 -0.50 37.26
CA LEU A 620 -27.52 0.12 38.56
C LEU A 620 -26.94 -0.88 39.56
N GLU A 621 -27.33 -2.16 39.50
CA GLU A 621 -26.76 -3.20 40.35
C GLU A 621 -25.25 -3.37 40.08
N ASP A 622 -24.83 -3.41 38.81
CA ASP A 622 -23.42 -3.50 38.42
C ASP A 622 -22.61 -2.30 38.92
N LEU A 623 -23.20 -1.10 38.83
CA LEU A 623 -22.58 0.13 39.32
C LEU A 623 -22.45 0.15 40.85
N LEU A 624 -23.43 -0.40 41.58
CA LEU A 624 -23.37 -0.50 43.04
C LEU A 624 -22.32 -1.53 43.49
N LEU A 625 -22.14 -2.62 42.75
CA LEU A 625 -21.15 -3.68 43.03
C LEU A 625 -19.70 -3.27 42.69
N ASN A 626 -19.49 -2.28 41.82
CA ASN A 626 -18.15 -1.87 41.43
C ASN A 626 -17.49 -0.97 42.48
N ASP A 627 -16.65 -1.54 43.35
CA ASP A 627 -15.95 -0.83 44.43
C ASP A 627 -15.00 0.29 43.96
N ASP A 628 -14.52 0.24 42.70
CA ASP A 628 -13.62 1.26 42.15
C ASP A 628 -14.32 2.62 41.99
N VAL A 629 -15.64 2.62 41.84
CA VAL A 629 -16.45 3.85 41.75
C VAL A 629 -16.86 4.28 43.16
N LYS A 630 -16.39 5.43 43.61
CA LYS A 630 -16.79 6.00 44.90
C LYS A 630 -18.14 6.72 44.79
N LEU A 631 -19.19 6.12 45.34
CA LEU A 631 -20.56 6.65 45.33
C LEU A 631 -20.85 7.45 46.60
N ASP A 632 -20.60 8.76 46.57
CA ASP A 632 -20.98 9.66 47.67
C ASP A 632 -22.52 9.90 47.72
N TRP A 633 -23.01 10.54 48.79
CA TRP A 633 -24.44 10.82 48.94
C TRP A 633 -25.00 11.63 47.76
N MET A 634 -24.23 12.57 47.22
CA MET A 634 -24.70 13.43 46.14
C MET A 634 -24.93 12.62 44.87
N PHE A 635 -23.99 11.73 44.54
CA PHE A 635 -24.09 10.83 43.41
C PHE A 635 -25.20 9.77 43.60
N LYS A 636 -25.35 9.22 44.81
CA LYS A 636 -26.50 8.36 45.16
C LYS A 636 -27.83 9.10 44.96
N SER A 637 -27.91 10.36 45.39
CA SER A 637 -29.11 11.18 45.28
C SER A 637 -29.48 11.54 43.84
N SER A 638 -28.49 11.70 42.95
CA SER A 638 -28.74 11.97 41.52
C SER A 638 -29.33 10.75 40.83
N LEU A 639 -28.80 9.55 41.10
CA LEU A 639 -29.34 8.29 40.57
C LEU A 639 -30.80 8.07 41.02
N ILE A 640 -31.10 8.32 42.29
CA ILE A 640 -32.49 8.20 42.82
C ILE A 640 -33.40 9.24 42.14
N LEU A 641 -32.94 10.48 41.97
CA LEU A 641 -33.73 11.52 41.31
C LEU A 641 -34.05 11.18 39.86
N ASP A 642 -33.07 10.65 39.13
CA ASP A 642 -33.25 10.22 37.74
C ASP A 642 -34.25 9.06 37.63
N LEU A 643 -34.21 8.10 38.56
CA LEU A 643 -35.19 7.03 38.66
C LEU A 643 -36.60 7.58 38.93
N ILE A 644 -36.75 8.55 39.83
CA ILE A 644 -38.04 9.20 40.11
C ILE A 644 -38.58 9.89 38.85
N LYS A 645 -37.75 10.66 38.14
CA LYS A 645 -38.17 11.35 36.90
C LYS A 645 -38.62 10.36 35.83
N GLY A 646 -37.89 9.26 35.65
CA GLY A 646 -38.23 8.21 34.69
C GLY A 646 -39.57 7.55 35.00
N MET A 647 -39.80 7.15 36.26
CA MET A 647 -41.06 6.53 36.67
C MET A 647 -42.24 7.50 36.67
N LYS A 648 -42.02 8.75 37.06
CA LYS A 648 -43.00 9.83 36.92
C LYS A 648 -43.45 9.93 35.47
N TYR A 649 -42.52 9.97 34.52
CA TYR A 649 -42.86 10.04 33.09
C TYR A 649 -43.70 8.83 32.63
N LEU A 650 -43.31 7.60 33.02
CA LEU A 650 -44.05 6.39 32.65
C LEU A 650 -45.50 6.40 33.19
N HIS A 651 -45.68 6.78 34.46
CA HIS A 651 -46.99 6.85 35.10
C HIS A 651 -47.88 7.94 34.49
N HIS A 652 -47.33 9.09 34.08
CA HIS A 652 -48.09 10.13 33.36
C HIS A 652 -48.61 9.65 32.00
N ARG A 653 -47.90 8.71 31.37
CA ARG A 653 -48.31 8.06 30.13
C ARG A 653 -49.20 6.83 30.38
N ASN A 654 -49.64 6.62 31.62
CA ASN A 654 -50.46 5.51 32.08
C ASN A 654 -49.83 4.14 31.81
N VAL A 655 -48.50 4.05 31.89
CA VAL A 655 -47.74 2.80 31.78
C VAL A 655 -47.19 2.44 33.15
N CYS A 656 -47.65 1.31 33.69
CA CYS A 656 -47.03 0.69 34.85
C CYS A 656 -45.83 -0.16 34.39
N HIS A 657 -44.73 -0.10 35.12
CA HIS A 657 -43.55 -0.91 34.80
C HIS A 657 -43.76 -2.37 35.20
N GLY A 658 -44.32 -2.61 36.39
CA GLY A 658 -44.70 -3.92 36.92
C GLY A 658 -43.57 -4.88 37.30
N ARG A 659 -42.31 -4.54 36.95
CA ARG A 659 -41.10 -5.34 37.23
C ARG A 659 -39.90 -4.45 37.53
N LEU A 660 -40.13 -3.28 38.10
CA LEU A 660 -39.09 -2.32 38.41
C LEU A 660 -38.11 -2.93 39.43
N LYS A 661 -36.83 -2.96 39.11
CA LYS A 661 -35.73 -3.45 39.96
C LYS A 661 -34.42 -2.76 39.56
N SER A 662 -33.40 -2.83 40.42
CA SER A 662 -32.09 -2.21 40.17
C SER A 662 -31.46 -2.70 38.85
N ARG A 663 -31.61 -3.99 38.50
CA ARG A 663 -31.20 -4.57 37.21
C ARG A 663 -31.84 -3.92 35.97
N ASN A 664 -33.05 -3.40 36.12
CA ASN A 664 -33.81 -2.79 35.01
C ASN A 664 -33.62 -1.26 34.96
N CYS A 665 -32.68 -0.74 35.75
CA CYS A 665 -32.21 0.64 35.68
C CYS A 665 -30.79 0.60 35.11
N VAL A 666 -30.54 1.24 33.97
CA VAL A 666 -29.24 1.23 33.28
C VAL A 666 -28.61 2.62 33.27
N VAL A 667 -27.29 2.71 33.21
CA VAL A 667 -26.56 3.98 33.36
C VAL A 667 -25.72 4.29 32.12
N ASP A 668 -25.94 5.46 31.53
CA ASP A 668 -25.24 5.88 30.32
C ASP A 668 -23.79 6.38 30.60
N GLY A 669 -23.05 6.72 29.53
CA GLY A 669 -21.67 7.18 29.65
C GLY A 669 -21.48 8.49 30.44
N ARG A 670 -22.56 9.25 30.66
CA ARG A 670 -22.59 10.51 31.42
C ARG A 670 -23.14 10.32 32.84
N PHE A 671 -23.26 9.08 33.29
CA PHE A 671 -23.84 8.72 34.59
C PHE A 671 -25.30 9.12 34.79
N VAL A 672 -26.07 9.21 33.69
CA VAL A 672 -27.53 9.41 33.75
C VAL A 672 -28.21 8.05 33.83
N LEU A 673 -29.09 7.88 34.82
CA LEU A 673 -29.87 6.66 34.98
C LEU A 673 -31.09 6.68 34.05
N LYS A 674 -31.27 5.60 33.31
CA LYS A 674 -32.38 5.35 32.38
C LYS A 674 -33.11 4.06 32.75
N ILE A 675 -34.44 4.08 32.72
CA ILE A 675 -35.28 2.92 33.00
C ILE A 675 -35.47 2.09 31.71
N THR A 676 -35.20 0.80 31.76
CA THR A 676 -35.39 -0.15 30.65
C THR A 676 -36.45 -1.22 30.99
N ASP A 677 -36.83 -2.05 30.02
CA ASP A 677 -37.81 -3.14 30.18
C ASP A 677 -39.23 -2.71 30.61
N TYR A 678 -39.59 -1.44 30.42
CA TYR A 678 -40.98 -1.00 30.46
C TYR A 678 -41.74 -1.65 29.29
N GLY A 679 -43.02 -2.01 29.48
CA GLY A 679 -43.81 -2.67 28.42
C GLY A 679 -43.53 -4.18 28.25
N TYR A 680 -42.63 -4.77 29.05
CA TYR A 680 -42.25 -6.19 28.93
C TYR A 680 -43.43 -7.15 29.20
N ASN A 681 -44.30 -6.83 30.17
CA ASN A 681 -45.43 -7.68 30.53
C ASN A 681 -46.51 -7.69 29.44
N GLU A 682 -46.74 -6.55 28.80
CA GLU A 682 -47.65 -6.38 27.67
C GLU A 682 -47.17 -7.15 26.44
N VAL A 683 -45.85 -7.29 26.27
CA VAL A 683 -45.23 -8.15 25.26
C VAL A 683 -45.40 -9.63 25.60
N LEU A 684 -45.21 -10.03 26.87
CA LEU A 684 -45.44 -11.41 27.33
C LEU A 684 -46.90 -11.85 27.09
N GLU A 685 -47.85 -10.98 27.41
CA GLU A 685 -49.29 -11.23 27.24
C GLU A 685 -49.67 -11.33 25.76
N ALA A 686 -49.18 -10.41 24.93
CA ALA A 686 -49.45 -10.41 23.50
C ALA A 686 -48.94 -11.64 22.75
N GLN A 687 -47.77 -12.15 23.16
CA GLN A 687 -47.19 -13.38 22.61
C GLN A 687 -47.75 -14.66 23.28
N ARG A 688 -48.64 -14.52 24.28
CA ARG A 688 -49.26 -15.62 25.04
C ARG A 688 -48.23 -16.57 25.67
N PHE A 689 -47.17 -16.03 26.25
CA PHE A 689 -46.21 -16.84 26.99
C PHE A 689 -46.85 -17.47 28.24
N PRO A 690 -46.54 -18.75 28.56
CA PRO A 690 -47.04 -19.37 29.78
C PRO A 690 -46.45 -18.65 30.99
N TYR A 691 -47.32 -18.32 31.95
CA TYR A 691 -46.90 -17.73 33.21
C TYR A 691 -45.97 -18.70 33.97
N VAL A 692 -44.83 -18.19 34.41
CA VAL A 692 -43.93 -18.88 35.32
C VAL A 692 -43.76 -17.97 36.53
N GLU A 693 -44.02 -18.51 37.71
CA GLU A 693 -43.84 -17.74 38.94
C GLU A 693 -42.36 -17.36 39.09
N PRO A 694 -42.04 -16.05 39.23
CA PRO A 694 -40.66 -15.62 39.35
C PRO A 694 -40.05 -16.12 40.66
N PRO A 695 -38.73 -16.40 40.69
CA PRO A 695 -38.06 -16.81 41.91
C PRO A 695 -38.12 -15.71 42.96
N ALA A 696 -38.05 -16.13 44.23
CA ALA A 696 -38.18 -15.24 45.36
C ALA A 696 -37.22 -14.03 45.31
N GLU A 697 -35.97 -14.22 44.84
CA GLU A 697 -34.99 -13.13 44.62
C GLU A 697 -35.54 -12.02 43.71
N THR A 698 -36.15 -12.38 42.58
CA THR A 698 -36.72 -11.41 41.64
C THR A 698 -38.03 -10.79 42.13
N LEU A 699 -38.66 -11.43 43.12
CA LEU A 699 -39.88 -10.98 43.76
C LEU A 699 -39.63 -10.06 44.95
N LEU A 700 -38.37 -9.82 45.36
CA LEU A 700 -38.03 -8.95 46.48
C LEU A 700 -38.54 -7.51 46.27
N TRP A 701 -38.56 -7.04 45.02
CA TRP A 701 -39.10 -5.73 44.64
C TRP A 701 -40.62 -5.73 44.44
N THR A 702 -41.27 -6.89 44.45
CA THR A 702 -42.70 -7.01 44.13
C THR A 702 -43.55 -6.68 45.35
N ALA A 703 -44.58 -5.87 45.14
CA ALA A 703 -45.45 -5.42 46.21
C ALA A 703 -46.31 -6.56 46.82
N PRO A 704 -46.65 -6.50 48.12
CA PRO A 704 -47.41 -7.53 48.83
C PRO A 704 -48.74 -7.92 48.17
N GLU A 705 -49.49 -6.94 47.67
CA GLU A 705 -50.78 -7.14 47.02
C GLU A 705 -50.65 -7.89 45.69
N ILE A 706 -49.56 -7.66 44.95
CA ILE A 706 -49.27 -8.35 43.69
C ILE A 706 -48.81 -9.78 43.99
N LEU A 707 -48.01 -9.97 45.05
CA LEU A 707 -47.56 -11.29 45.50
C LEU A 707 -48.71 -12.21 45.96
N ARG A 708 -49.83 -11.64 46.39
CA ARG A 708 -51.05 -12.38 46.79
C ARG A 708 -51.94 -12.74 45.61
N GLY A 709 -51.75 -12.11 44.45
CA GLY A 709 -52.51 -12.40 43.25
C GLY A 709 -52.28 -13.83 42.72
N PRO A 710 -53.11 -14.29 41.76
CA PRO A 710 -52.96 -15.62 41.17
C PRO A 710 -51.68 -15.78 40.35
N TYR A 711 -51.10 -14.66 39.87
CA TYR A 711 -49.92 -14.63 39.03
C TYR A 711 -48.90 -13.56 39.49
N PRO A 712 -48.19 -13.78 40.62
CA PRO A 712 -47.14 -12.90 41.12
C PRO A 712 -46.12 -12.46 40.06
N GLY A 713 -45.94 -11.15 39.89
CA GLY A 713 -44.95 -10.58 38.97
C GLY A 713 -45.32 -10.65 37.48
N LEU A 714 -46.52 -11.13 37.13
CA LEU A 714 -47.07 -11.03 35.77
C LEU A 714 -47.73 -9.68 35.51
N TYR A 715 -48.51 -9.19 36.48
CA TYR A 715 -49.24 -7.92 36.37
C TYR A 715 -48.66 -6.88 37.32
N GLY A 716 -48.54 -5.65 36.85
CA GLY A 716 -48.08 -4.50 37.60
C GLY A 716 -49.21 -3.53 37.92
N SER A 717 -49.04 -2.74 38.97
CA SER A 717 -49.92 -1.61 39.29
C SER A 717 -49.07 -0.37 39.56
N HIS A 718 -49.63 0.82 39.34
CA HIS A 718 -48.97 2.09 39.68
C HIS A 718 -48.49 2.12 41.16
N PRO A 719 -49.32 1.78 42.17
CA PRO A 719 -48.83 1.71 43.55
C PRO A 719 -47.84 0.56 43.79
N GLY A 720 -47.85 -0.49 42.97
CA GLY A 720 -46.87 -1.58 43.00
C GLY A 720 -45.47 -1.11 42.59
N ASP A 721 -45.36 -0.29 41.55
CA ASP A 721 -44.09 0.31 41.12
C ASP A 721 -43.48 1.22 42.18
N VAL A 722 -44.33 1.94 42.93
CA VAL A 722 -43.89 2.79 44.07
C VAL A 722 -43.25 1.93 45.17
N TYR A 723 -43.81 0.76 45.45
CA TYR A 723 -43.18 -0.19 46.37
C TYR A 723 -41.83 -0.66 45.83
N SER A 724 -41.75 -1.06 44.57
CA SER A 724 -40.49 -1.50 43.95
C SER A 724 -39.39 -0.42 44.00
N PHE A 725 -39.76 0.85 43.74
CA PHE A 725 -38.87 2.00 43.85
C PHE A 725 -38.24 2.13 45.25
N SER A 726 -39.02 1.91 46.32
CA SER A 726 -38.50 2.01 47.68
C SER A 726 -37.44 0.95 48.02
N ILE A 727 -37.52 -0.23 47.40
CA ILE A 727 -36.51 -1.29 47.57
C ILE A 727 -35.23 -0.92 46.82
N ILE A 728 -35.33 -0.36 45.61
CA ILE A 728 -34.16 0.16 44.86
C ILE A 728 -33.52 1.32 45.61
N MET A 729 -34.33 2.19 46.22
CA MET A 729 -33.85 3.29 47.05
C MET A 729 -33.03 2.76 48.23
N GLN A 730 -33.44 1.66 48.86
CA GLN A 730 -32.64 1.00 49.89
C GLN A 730 -31.32 0.45 49.34
N GLU A 731 -31.32 -0.18 48.16
CA GLU A 731 -30.10 -0.71 47.53
C GLU A 731 -29.07 0.40 47.26
N VAL A 732 -29.50 1.53 46.70
CA VAL A 732 -28.62 2.67 46.41
C VAL A 732 -28.05 3.29 47.69
N VAL A 733 -28.91 3.47 48.70
CA VAL A 733 -28.49 4.05 49.98
C VAL A 733 -27.47 3.16 50.68
N MET A 734 -27.76 1.86 50.79
CA MET A 734 -26.91 0.90 51.48
C MET A 734 -25.74 0.41 50.64
N ARG A 735 -25.74 0.69 49.32
CA ARG A 735 -24.81 0.12 48.34
C ARG A 735 -24.70 -1.40 48.51
N GLY A 736 -25.85 -2.06 48.52
CA GLY A 736 -25.97 -3.48 48.83
C GLY A 736 -27.24 -4.06 48.23
N THR A 737 -27.39 -5.37 48.37
CA THR A 737 -28.53 -6.10 47.80
C THR A 737 -29.85 -5.76 48.51
N PRO A 738 -31.01 -6.05 47.89
CA PRO A 738 -32.30 -5.88 48.54
C PRO A 738 -32.37 -6.67 49.85
N PHE A 739 -32.84 -6.03 50.91
CA PHE A 739 -32.97 -6.63 52.24
C PHE A 739 -31.65 -7.15 52.83
N CYS A 740 -30.47 -6.69 52.37
CA CYS A 740 -29.15 -7.14 52.84
C CYS A 740 -28.92 -7.04 54.36
N MET A 741 -29.74 -6.26 55.05
CA MET A 741 -29.69 -6.05 56.51
C MET A 741 -30.43 -7.13 57.30
N LEU A 742 -31.17 -8.03 56.64
CA LEU A 742 -31.92 -9.11 57.25
C LEU A 742 -31.26 -10.45 56.88
N GLU A 743 -30.94 -11.27 57.88
CA GLU A 743 -30.38 -12.61 57.68
C GLU A 743 -31.45 -13.67 57.36
N TYR A 744 -32.45 -13.28 56.56
CA TYR A 744 -33.48 -14.19 56.08
C TYR A 744 -33.18 -14.60 54.64
N SER A 745 -33.55 -15.83 54.30
CA SER A 745 -33.53 -16.26 52.91
C SER A 745 -34.56 -15.47 52.08
N PHE A 746 -34.33 -15.37 50.77
CA PHE A 746 -35.25 -14.67 49.87
C PHE A 746 -36.67 -15.24 49.92
N ASP A 747 -36.83 -16.56 50.04
CA ASP A 747 -38.14 -17.21 50.19
C ASP A 747 -38.81 -16.86 51.51
N GLU A 748 -38.08 -16.84 52.62
CA GLU A 748 -38.63 -16.42 53.91
C GLU A 748 -39.06 -14.96 53.87
N ILE A 749 -38.27 -14.10 53.22
CA ILE A 749 -38.61 -12.69 53.00
C ILE A 749 -39.90 -12.59 52.18
N VAL A 750 -39.99 -13.23 51.02
CA VAL A 750 -41.18 -13.20 50.15
C VAL A 750 -42.41 -13.79 50.85
N GLN A 751 -42.29 -14.90 51.58
CA GLN A 751 -43.39 -15.49 52.35
C GLN A 751 -43.85 -14.57 53.47
N LYS A 752 -42.92 -13.90 54.16
CA LYS A 752 -43.24 -12.91 55.19
C LYS A 752 -43.85 -11.64 54.60
N ILE A 753 -43.51 -11.26 53.37
CA ILE A 753 -44.14 -10.13 52.65
C ILE A 753 -45.56 -10.52 52.16
N ARG A 754 -45.76 -11.78 51.73
CA ARG A 754 -47.04 -12.28 51.20
C ARG A 754 -48.13 -12.36 52.29
N LYS A 755 -47.80 -12.71 53.54
CA LYS A 755 -48.77 -12.88 54.63
C LYS A 755 -49.13 -11.53 55.29
N PRO A 756 -50.41 -11.13 55.35
CA PRO A 756 -50.80 -9.95 56.12
C PRO A 756 -50.82 -10.23 57.64
N PRO A 757 -50.44 -9.24 58.47
CA PRO A 757 -49.71 -8.04 58.12
C PRO A 757 -48.22 -8.38 57.87
N PRO A 758 -47.59 -7.94 56.78
CA PRO A 758 -46.22 -8.35 56.52
C PRO A 758 -45.24 -7.59 57.41
N MET A 759 -44.55 -8.35 58.25
CA MET A 759 -43.58 -7.86 59.23
C MET A 759 -42.15 -7.75 58.68
N CYS A 760 -41.94 -8.01 57.38
CA CYS A 760 -40.62 -7.96 56.75
C CYS A 760 -40.48 -6.69 55.90
N ARG A 761 -39.66 -5.74 56.38
CA ARG A 761 -39.31 -4.49 55.68
C ARG A 761 -37.81 -4.20 55.87
N PRO A 762 -37.12 -3.60 54.89
CA PRO A 762 -35.72 -3.23 55.04
C PRO A 762 -35.51 -2.19 56.15
N ILE A 763 -34.41 -2.33 56.89
CA ILE A 763 -34.00 -1.39 57.94
C ILE A 763 -32.80 -0.62 57.41
N VAL A 764 -32.89 0.71 57.36
CA VAL A 764 -31.81 1.59 56.90
C VAL A 764 -31.42 2.51 58.06
N SER A 765 -30.14 2.50 58.43
CA SER A 765 -29.60 3.38 59.48
C SER A 765 -29.60 4.85 59.01
N PRO A 766 -29.90 5.82 59.89
CA PRO A 766 -29.77 7.25 59.59
C PRO A 766 -28.36 7.69 59.18
N ASP A 767 -27.32 6.86 59.40
CA ASP A 767 -25.95 7.17 58.98
C ASP A 767 -25.76 7.13 57.46
N HIS A 768 -26.64 6.42 56.73
CA HIS A 768 -26.48 6.16 55.30
C HIS A 768 -27.29 7.13 54.42
N ALA A 769 -28.34 7.76 54.96
CA ALA A 769 -29.21 8.70 54.25
C ALA A 769 -29.92 9.68 55.20
N PRO A 770 -30.29 10.90 54.73
CA PRO A 770 -31.12 11.84 55.49
C PRO A 770 -32.43 11.22 55.98
N MET A 771 -32.91 11.66 57.14
CA MET A 771 -34.09 11.07 57.78
C MET A 771 -35.35 11.23 56.91
N GLU A 772 -35.48 12.35 56.21
CA GLU A 772 -36.57 12.65 55.28
C GLU A 772 -36.58 11.67 54.10
N CYS A 773 -35.40 11.28 53.63
CA CYS A 773 -35.21 10.27 52.59
C CYS A 773 -35.69 8.89 53.06
N ILE A 774 -35.32 8.51 54.29
CA ILE A 774 -35.72 7.24 54.91
C ILE A 774 -37.24 7.22 55.18
N GLN A 775 -37.82 8.35 55.59
CA GLN A 775 -39.26 8.49 55.80
C GLN A 775 -40.04 8.35 54.49
N LEU A 776 -39.58 8.99 53.41
CA LEU A 776 -40.18 8.87 52.09
C LEU A 776 -40.13 7.41 51.60
N MET A 777 -38.97 6.75 51.71
CA MET A 777 -38.81 5.33 51.40
C MET A 777 -39.81 4.46 52.19
N LYS A 778 -40.04 4.78 53.48
CA LYS A 778 -41.02 4.08 54.32
C LYS A 778 -42.48 4.29 53.91
N GLN A 779 -42.82 5.45 53.39
CA GLN A 779 -44.15 5.72 52.85
C GLN A 779 -44.39 4.93 51.56
N CYS A 780 -43.37 4.81 50.70
CA CYS A 780 -43.46 4.12 49.42
C CYS A 780 -43.71 2.61 49.53
N TRP A 781 -43.22 1.92 50.57
CA TRP A 781 -43.52 0.49 50.80
C TRP A 781 -44.69 0.22 51.76
N ASN A 782 -45.64 1.16 51.88
CA ASN A 782 -46.82 0.98 52.74
C ASN A 782 -47.55 -0.32 52.38
N GLU A 783 -48.13 -0.97 53.38
CA GLU A 783 -48.87 -2.21 53.15
C GLU A 783 -50.11 -2.01 52.30
N LEU A 784 -50.81 -0.90 52.52
CA LEU A 784 -52.00 -0.54 51.77
C LEU A 784 -51.60 0.22 50.50
N PRO A 785 -51.93 -0.28 49.29
CA PRO A 785 -51.53 0.35 48.02
C PRO A 785 -51.99 1.79 47.89
N GLU A 786 -53.20 2.11 48.36
CA GLU A 786 -53.82 3.44 48.32
C GLU A 786 -53.16 4.46 49.25
N LYS A 787 -52.34 4.01 50.22
CA LYS A 787 -51.60 4.90 51.12
C LYS A 787 -50.20 5.24 50.61
N ARG A 788 -49.76 4.63 49.50
CA ARG A 788 -48.46 4.93 48.90
C ARG A 788 -48.57 6.23 48.10
N PRO A 789 -47.58 7.15 48.23
CA PRO A 789 -47.60 8.40 47.48
C PRO A 789 -47.42 8.14 45.98
N THR A 790 -47.93 9.06 45.15
CA THR A 790 -47.71 9.03 43.70
C THR A 790 -46.29 9.50 43.35
N PHE A 791 -45.76 9.15 42.17
CA PHE A 791 -44.44 9.64 41.76
C PHE A 791 -44.34 11.17 41.63
N ASP A 792 -45.47 11.87 41.45
CA ASP A 792 -45.52 13.34 41.56
C ASP A 792 -45.21 13.82 42.97
N GLU A 793 -45.90 13.26 43.95
CA GLU A 793 -45.70 13.57 45.37
C GLU A 793 -44.29 13.16 45.84
N ILE A 794 -43.80 11.99 45.38
CA ILE A 794 -42.44 11.51 45.67
C ILE A 794 -41.40 12.48 45.10
N PHE A 795 -41.59 12.94 43.87
CA PHE A 795 -40.67 13.91 43.24
C PHE A 795 -40.62 15.22 44.02
N ASP A 796 -41.75 15.77 44.42
CA ASP A 796 -41.80 17.03 45.17
C ASP A 796 -41.20 16.88 46.58
N GLN A 797 -41.49 15.77 47.27
CA GLN A 797 -40.90 15.47 48.57
C GLN A 797 -39.38 15.26 48.48
N PHE A 798 -38.90 14.45 47.53
CA PHE A 798 -37.46 14.16 47.35
C PHE A 798 -36.67 15.40 46.91
N LYS A 799 -37.27 16.27 46.09
CA LYS A 799 -36.67 17.55 45.70
C LYS A 799 -36.44 18.47 46.91
N ASN A 800 -37.31 18.40 47.93
CA ASN A 800 -37.14 19.16 49.17
C ASN A 800 -36.03 18.56 50.06
N VAL A 801 -35.82 17.24 50.05
CA VAL A 801 -34.69 16.59 50.76
C VAL A 801 -33.32 17.09 50.26
N ASN A 802 -33.22 17.47 48.98
CA ASN A 802 -31.98 17.97 48.36
C ASN A 802 -31.83 19.51 48.37
N LYS A 803 -32.79 20.27 48.93
CA LYS A 803 -32.69 21.74 49.06
C LYS A 803 -31.75 22.13 50.21
N GLY A 804 -30.44 22.04 49.97
CA GLY A 804 -29.42 22.50 50.92
C GLY A 804 -27.96 22.20 50.55
N LYS A 805 -27.68 21.34 49.56
CA LYS A 805 -26.32 20.91 49.17
C LYS A 805 -26.05 21.03 47.67
N LYS A 806 -26.49 22.12 47.04
CA LYS A 806 -26.41 22.30 45.57
C LYS A 806 -25.01 22.60 45.01
N THR A 807 -23.96 22.75 45.84
CA THR A 807 -22.70 23.38 45.38
C THR A 807 -21.49 22.46 45.21
N ASN A 808 -21.54 21.14 45.49
CA ASN A 808 -20.31 20.33 45.56
C ASN A 808 -20.21 19.15 44.57
N ILE A 809 -21.15 19.00 43.62
CA ILE A 809 -21.16 17.85 42.69
C ILE A 809 -20.16 18.03 41.54
N ILE A 810 -20.06 19.26 41.00
CA ILE A 810 -19.19 19.57 39.86
C ILE A 810 -17.71 19.52 40.28
N ASP A 811 -17.37 20.03 41.47
CA ASP A 811 -15.99 20.01 41.99
C ASP A 811 -15.45 18.60 42.26
N SER A 812 -16.32 17.67 42.69
CA SER A 812 -15.94 16.27 42.92
C SER A 812 -15.66 15.54 41.60
N MET A 813 -16.47 15.79 40.56
CA MET A 813 -16.24 15.27 39.22
C MET A 813 -15.03 15.91 38.53
N LEU A 814 -14.81 17.22 38.71
CA LEU A 814 -13.64 17.94 38.20
C LEU A 814 -12.33 17.35 38.77
N ARG A 815 -12.26 17.10 40.08
CA ARG A 815 -11.08 16.46 40.70
C ARG A 815 -10.79 15.07 40.15
N MET A 816 -11.83 14.28 39.86
CA MET A 816 -11.66 12.96 39.26
C MET A 816 -11.16 13.07 37.81
N LEU A 817 -11.66 14.04 37.03
CA LEU A 817 -11.19 14.29 35.67
C LEU A 817 -9.76 14.86 35.62
N GLU A 818 -9.38 15.73 36.56
CA GLU A 818 -8.02 16.25 36.71
C GLU A 818 -7.01 15.12 36.96
N GLN A 819 -7.35 14.15 37.82
CA GLN A 819 -6.49 13.00 38.11
C GLN A 819 -6.30 12.10 36.87
N TYR A 820 -7.35 11.90 36.08
CA TYR A 820 -7.23 11.16 34.82
C TYR A 820 -6.43 11.93 33.76
N SER A 821 -6.56 13.26 33.69
CA SER A 821 -5.76 14.11 32.80
C SER A 821 -4.27 14.03 33.14
N SER A 822 -3.92 14.09 34.43
CA SER A 822 -2.52 14.02 34.89
C SER A 822 -1.83 12.72 34.50
N ASN A 823 -2.52 11.58 34.61
CA ASN A 823 -1.97 10.28 34.21
C ASN A 823 -1.76 10.18 32.69
N LEU A 824 -2.64 10.80 31.90
CA LEU A 824 -2.51 10.83 30.46
C LEU A 824 -1.33 11.71 30.02
N GLU A 825 -1.14 12.86 30.68
CA GLU A 825 0.01 13.75 30.47
C GLU A 825 1.34 13.04 30.74
N GLU A 826 1.41 12.20 31.77
CA GLU A 826 2.61 11.42 32.07
C GLU A 826 2.94 10.41 30.96
N LEU A 827 1.94 9.69 30.44
CA LEU A 827 2.12 8.76 29.32
C LEU A 827 2.50 9.47 28.01
N ILE A 828 1.90 10.64 27.74
CA ILE A 828 2.28 11.47 26.58
C ILE A 828 3.73 11.94 26.72
N ARG A 829 4.15 12.35 27.93
CA ARG A 829 5.53 12.75 28.19
C ARG A 829 6.51 11.62 27.91
N GLU A 830 6.25 10.41 28.41
CA GLU A 830 7.10 9.24 28.13
C GLU A 830 7.24 8.98 26.62
N ARG A 831 6.14 8.98 25.87
CA ARG A 831 6.17 8.78 24.42
C ARG A 831 6.87 9.91 23.67
N THR A 832 6.82 11.13 24.19
CA THR A 832 7.51 12.29 23.62
C THR A 832 9.02 12.20 23.87
N GLU A 833 9.44 11.74 25.06
CA GLU A 833 10.85 11.49 25.37
C GLU A 833 11.45 10.37 24.49
N GLU A 834 10.71 9.27 24.28
CA GLU A 834 11.14 8.21 23.36
C GLU A 834 11.33 8.70 21.92
N LEU A 835 10.39 9.53 21.43
CA LEU A 835 10.48 10.13 20.10
C LEU A 835 11.68 11.08 19.99
N GLU A 836 11.94 11.88 21.02
CA GLU A 836 13.08 12.81 21.05
C GLU A 836 14.41 12.05 21.05
N ILE A 837 14.53 10.95 21.80
CA ILE A 837 15.71 10.07 21.78
C ILE A 837 15.93 9.50 20.38
N GLU A 838 14.87 9.02 19.70
CA GLU A 838 14.99 8.43 18.37
C GLU A 838 15.31 9.47 17.28
N LYS A 839 14.74 10.68 17.42
CA LYS A 839 15.09 11.83 16.59
C LYS A 839 16.56 12.18 16.76
N GLN A 840 17.06 12.30 17.99
CA GLN A 840 18.48 12.58 18.26
C GLN A 840 19.42 11.54 17.65
N LYS A 841 19.07 10.24 17.68
CA LYS A 841 19.89 9.19 17.01
C LYS A 841 19.94 9.39 15.50
N THR A 842 18.80 9.68 14.89
CA THR A 842 18.69 9.89 13.44
C THR A 842 19.47 11.14 13.01
N GLU A 843 19.37 12.23 13.78
CA GLU A 843 20.14 13.45 13.54
C GLU A 843 21.64 13.21 13.65
N LYS A 844 22.08 12.46 14.68
CA LYS A 844 23.48 12.11 14.88
C LYS A 844 24.02 11.30 13.70
N LEU A 845 23.28 10.31 13.21
CA LEU A 845 23.67 9.52 12.04
C LEU A 845 23.74 10.37 10.77
N LEU A 846 22.80 11.29 10.55
CA LEU A 846 22.81 12.17 9.38
C LEU A 846 24.03 13.10 9.37
N THR A 847 24.37 13.69 10.52
CA THR A 847 25.57 14.54 10.67
C THR A 847 26.88 13.78 10.62
N GLN A 848 26.87 12.45 10.76
CA GLN A 848 28.05 11.60 10.56
C GLN A 848 28.32 11.31 9.09
N MET A 849 27.29 11.36 8.24
CA MET A 849 27.39 11.05 6.81
C MET A 849 27.56 12.31 5.94
N LEU A 850 27.02 13.45 6.39
CA LEU A 850 27.02 14.71 5.65
C LEU A 850 27.50 15.86 6.55
N PRO A 851 28.08 16.92 5.97
CA PRO A 851 28.43 18.11 6.74
C PRO A 851 27.19 18.70 7.45
N PRO A 852 27.31 19.24 8.68
CA PRO A 852 26.16 19.74 9.45
C PRO A 852 25.30 20.77 8.70
N SER A 853 25.90 21.72 7.99
CA SER A 853 25.19 22.73 7.19
C SER A 853 24.33 22.12 6.07
N VAL A 854 24.85 21.07 5.43
CA VAL A 854 24.17 20.33 4.34
C VAL A 854 23.08 19.43 4.92
N ALA A 855 23.35 18.78 6.05
CA ALA A 855 22.37 17.94 6.75
C ALA A 855 21.16 18.75 7.21
N GLU A 856 21.35 19.97 7.73
CA GLU A 856 20.26 20.88 8.12
C GLU A 856 19.41 21.32 6.92
N ALA A 857 20.04 21.68 5.80
CA ALA A 857 19.33 22.02 4.57
C ALA A 857 18.45 20.86 4.07
N LEU A 858 18.96 19.63 4.11
CA LEU A 858 18.20 18.43 3.74
C LEU A 858 17.07 18.11 4.74
N LYS A 859 17.29 18.30 6.05
CA LYS A 859 16.23 18.15 7.08
C LYS A 859 15.06 19.10 6.83
N LEU A 860 15.33 20.30 6.31
CA LEU A 860 14.32 21.31 5.97
C LEU A 860 13.65 21.04 4.60
N GLY A 861 14.02 19.96 3.90
CA GLY A 861 13.50 19.65 2.58
C GLY A 861 13.99 20.58 1.47
N THR A 862 15.05 21.35 1.72
CA THR A 862 15.64 22.27 0.75
C THR A 862 16.69 21.56 -0.11
N THR A 863 16.77 21.90 -1.39
CA THR A 863 17.80 21.41 -2.30
C THR A 863 19.13 22.11 -2.02
N VAL A 864 20.22 21.37 -1.94
CA VAL A 864 21.57 21.92 -1.72
C VAL A 864 22.21 22.22 -3.07
N GLU A 865 22.36 23.50 -3.40
CA GLU A 865 23.00 23.93 -4.65
C GLU A 865 24.53 23.79 -4.58
N PRO A 866 25.21 23.48 -5.70
CA PRO A 866 26.67 23.46 -5.74
C PRO A 866 27.27 24.86 -5.48
N GLU A 867 28.25 24.94 -4.59
CA GLU A 867 28.93 26.17 -4.20
C GLU A 867 30.36 26.21 -4.76
N TYR A 868 30.81 27.39 -5.20
CA TYR A 868 32.17 27.62 -5.70
C TYR A 868 33.06 28.18 -4.58
N PHE A 869 34.21 27.57 -4.36
CA PHE A 869 35.19 27.96 -3.35
C PHE A 869 36.49 28.41 -4.03
N ASP A 870 36.94 29.64 -3.72
CA ASP A 870 38.12 30.26 -4.34
C ASP A 870 39.44 29.57 -3.96
N SER A 871 39.54 29.05 -2.73
CA SER A 871 40.77 28.43 -2.21
C SER A 871 40.44 27.36 -1.17
N VAL A 872 40.80 26.12 -1.48
CA VAL A 872 40.61 24.92 -0.65
C VAL A 872 41.89 24.11 -0.67
N SER A 873 42.31 23.59 0.48
CA SER A 873 43.45 22.68 0.58
C SER A 873 42.98 21.24 0.65
N LEU A 874 43.54 20.39 -0.20
CA LEU A 874 43.23 18.97 -0.28
C LEU A 874 44.42 18.13 0.17
N TYR A 875 44.11 17.07 0.91
CA TYR A 875 44.98 16.00 1.32
C TYR A 875 44.58 14.72 0.60
N PHE A 876 45.57 14.05 0.01
CA PHE A 876 45.45 12.69 -0.48
C PHE A 876 46.54 11.84 0.16
N SER A 877 46.18 10.64 0.62
CA SER A 877 47.17 9.64 1.01
C SER A 877 46.84 8.28 0.46
N ASP A 878 47.88 7.51 0.17
CA ASP A 878 47.76 6.14 -0.33
C ASP A 878 48.74 5.19 0.36
N ILE A 879 48.41 3.90 0.39
CA ILE A 879 49.21 2.86 1.04
C ILE A 879 50.21 2.28 0.03
N VAL A 880 51.50 2.46 0.30
CA VAL A 880 52.56 1.97 -0.58
C VAL A 880 52.60 0.43 -0.54
N GLY A 881 52.33 -0.20 -1.69
CA GLY A 881 52.36 -1.65 -1.82
C GLY A 881 51.07 -2.35 -1.39
N PHE A 882 49.96 -1.61 -1.24
CA PHE A 882 48.65 -2.17 -0.88
C PHE A 882 48.24 -3.36 -1.75
N THR A 883 48.44 -3.30 -3.06
CA THR A 883 48.13 -4.41 -3.99
C THR A 883 48.90 -5.69 -3.63
N THR A 884 50.11 -5.56 -3.09
CA THR A 884 50.90 -6.71 -2.64
C THR A 884 50.42 -7.21 -1.29
N ILE A 885 50.03 -6.32 -0.38
CA ILE A 885 49.46 -6.69 0.92
C ILE A 885 48.13 -7.42 0.70
N SER A 886 47.22 -6.86 -0.09
CA SER A 886 45.91 -7.44 -0.40
C SER A 886 46.00 -8.78 -1.14
N ALA A 887 46.98 -8.95 -2.04
CA ALA A 887 47.22 -10.23 -2.71
C ALA A 887 47.72 -11.35 -1.77
N ASN A 888 48.27 -11.01 -0.60
CA ASN A 888 48.79 -11.98 0.38
C ASN A 888 47.94 -12.10 1.66
N SER A 889 46.80 -11.40 1.73
CA SER A 889 45.88 -11.38 2.88
C SER A 889 44.50 -11.88 2.46
N GLU A 890 43.73 -12.44 3.40
CA GLU A 890 42.35 -12.81 3.14
C GLU A 890 41.46 -11.55 3.04
N PRO A 891 40.35 -11.57 2.28
CA PRO A 891 39.49 -10.38 2.12
C PRO A 891 39.04 -9.76 3.44
N ILE A 892 38.75 -10.58 4.46
CA ILE A 892 38.38 -10.09 5.80
C ILE A 892 39.55 -9.38 6.50
N GLU A 893 40.78 -9.88 6.34
CA GLU A 893 41.99 -9.28 6.92
C GLU A 893 42.35 -7.94 6.27
N VAL A 894 42.01 -7.77 4.98
CA VAL A 894 42.18 -6.49 4.26
C VAL A 894 41.16 -5.46 4.76
N VAL A 895 39.91 -5.86 5.00
CA VAL A 895 38.88 -4.98 5.57
C VAL A 895 39.27 -4.55 6.99
N ASP A 896 39.73 -5.47 7.83
CA ASP A 896 40.20 -5.17 9.19
C ASP A 896 41.39 -4.19 9.19
N LEU A 897 42.33 -4.36 8.25
CA LEU A 897 43.47 -3.46 8.08
C LEU A 897 43.02 -2.04 7.73
N LEU A 898 42.15 -1.89 6.72
CA LEU A 898 41.63 -0.59 6.30
C LEU A 898 40.83 0.07 7.42
N ASN A 899 40.00 -0.71 8.14
CA ASN A 899 39.20 -0.19 9.24
C ASN A 899 40.07 0.29 10.41
N ASP A 900 41.09 -0.48 10.82
CA ASP A 900 42.02 -0.08 11.89
C ASP A 900 42.81 1.18 11.51
N LEU A 901 43.29 1.25 10.26
CA LEU A 901 44.05 2.39 9.75
C LEU A 901 43.18 3.65 9.67
N TYR A 902 41.99 3.55 9.07
CA TYR A 902 41.08 4.68 8.95
C TYR A 902 40.46 5.10 10.28
N THR A 903 40.26 4.18 11.23
CA THR A 903 39.87 4.56 12.60
C THR A 903 40.97 5.41 13.26
N THR A 904 42.24 5.09 13.01
CA THR A 904 43.36 5.89 13.49
C THR A 904 43.38 7.28 12.83
N PHE A 905 43.10 7.35 11.53
CA PHE A 905 43.02 8.64 10.81
C PHE A 905 41.83 9.47 11.28
N ASP A 906 40.66 8.85 11.42
CA ASP A 906 39.42 9.46 11.90
C ASP A 906 39.61 10.07 13.32
N ALA A 907 40.40 9.42 14.17
CA ALA A 907 40.78 9.95 15.49
C ALA A 907 41.71 11.17 15.41
N VAL A 908 42.60 11.24 14.41
CA VAL A 908 43.48 12.40 14.19
C VAL A 908 42.69 13.58 13.64
N ILE A 909 41.90 13.37 12.58
CA ILE A 909 41.16 14.45 11.91
C ILE A 909 40.14 15.13 12.84
N GLY A 910 39.61 14.42 13.84
CA GLY A 910 38.66 14.98 14.80
C GLY A 910 39.21 16.15 15.63
N ASN A 911 40.53 16.38 15.63
CA ASN A 911 41.18 17.49 16.31
C ASN A 911 41.54 18.68 15.39
N HIS A 912 41.25 18.59 14.09
CA HIS A 912 41.60 19.60 13.08
C HIS A 912 40.34 20.11 12.35
N ASP A 913 40.38 21.33 11.83
CA ASP A 913 39.26 21.90 11.04
C ASP A 913 39.30 21.37 9.60
N VAL A 914 38.86 20.13 9.44
CA VAL A 914 38.92 19.38 8.18
C VAL A 914 37.67 18.54 7.96
N TYR A 915 37.32 18.32 6.70
CA TYR A 915 36.19 17.50 6.27
C TYR A 915 36.66 16.27 5.49
N LYS A 916 36.18 15.09 5.89
CA LYS A 916 36.41 13.81 5.20
C LYS A 916 35.46 13.70 4.01
N VAL A 917 36.02 13.65 2.79
CA VAL A 917 35.25 13.69 1.54
C VAL A 917 34.78 12.28 1.16
N GLU A 918 35.69 11.45 0.63
CA GLU A 918 35.44 10.06 0.25
C GLU A 918 36.75 9.25 0.34
N THR A 919 36.64 7.92 0.40
CA THR A 919 37.78 7.01 0.23
C THR A 919 37.69 6.36 -1.15
N ILE A 920 38.74 6.44 -1.95
CA ILE A 920 38.80 5.85 -3.30
C ILE A 920 39.78 4.67 -3.23
N GLY A 921 39.26 3.44 -3.07
CA GLY A 921 40.11 2.26 -2.88
C GLY A 921 40.83 2.32 -1.53
N ASP A 922 42.17 2.28 -1.57
CA ASP A 922 43.08 2.46 -0.43
C ASP A 922 43.45 3.93 -0.16
N ALA A 923 43.02 4.85 -1.02
CA ALA A 923 43.30 6.27 -0.86
C ALA A 923 42.32 6.97 0.09
N TYR A 924 42.87 7.82 0.96
CA TYR A 924 42.14 8.61 1.95
C TYR A 924 42.19 10.10 1.58
N MET A 925 41.01 10.71 1.38
CA MET A 925 40.88 12.11 0.94
C MET A 925 40.24 12.99 2.02
N VAL A 926 40.88 14.12 2.29
CA VAL A 926 40.43 15.13 3.26
C VAL A 926 40.57 16.52 2.68
N ALA A 927 39.65 17.43 3.01
CA ALA A 927 39.65 18.80 2.54
C ALA A 927 39.52 19.78 3.72
N SER A 928 40.08 20.98 3.60
CA SER A 928 39.83 22.10 4.53
C SER A 928 39.50 23.37 3.76
N GLY A 929 38.66 24.23 4.35
CA GLY A 929 38.04 25.38 3.68
C GLY A 929 36.68 25.05 3.04
N VAL A 930 36.16 23.84 3.27
CA VAL A 930 34.83 23.37 2.87
C VAL A 930 34.18 22.57 4.00
N PRO A 931 32.84 22.57 4.15
CA PRO A 931 31.88 23.41 3.44
C PRO A 931 31.90 24.88 3.91
N VAL A 932 32.57 25.18 5.03
CA VAL A 932 32.69 26.56 5.54
C VAL A 932 34.09 27.09 5.20
N PRO A 933 34.21 28.25 4.52
CA PRO A 933 35.50 28.87 4.26
C PRO A 933 36.18 29.33 5.55
N ASN A 934 37.45 28.97 5.76
CA ASN A 934 38.22 29.36 6.96
C ASN A 934 39.41 30.30 6.66
N GLY A 935 39.40 30.96 5.49
CA GLY A 935 40.48 31.81 4.99
C GLY A 935 41.75 30.99 4.73
N ASN A 936 42.94 31.60 4.77
CA ASN A 936 44.19 30.88 4.48
C ASN A 936 44.56 29.77 5.48
N ARG A 937 43.79 29.60 6.58
CA ARG A 937 44.03 28.58 7.60
C ARG A 937 43.86 27.15 7.06
N HIS A 938 43.06 26.93 6.02
CA HIS A 938 42.89 25.60 5.41
C HIS A 938 44.22 24.89 5.10
N ALA A 939 45.24 25.63 4.66
CA ALA A 939 46.54 25.08 4.32
C ALA A 939 47.30 24.63 5.58
N ALA A 940 47.21 25.40 6.66
CA ALA A 940 47.85 25.08 7.93
C ALA A 940 47.18 23.87 8.61
N GLU A 941 45.84 23.79 8.61
CA GLU A 941 45.09 22.66 9.16
C GLU A 941 45.47 21.35 8.47
N ILE A 942 45.47 21.34 7.13
CA ILE A 942 45.86 20.17 6.34
C ILE A 942 47.33 19.80 6.56
N ALA A 943 48.24 20.78 6.67
CA ALA A 943 49.65 20.52 6.93
C ALA A 943 49.89 19.93 8.33
N ASN A 944 49.20 20.43 9.36
CA ASN A 944 49.29 19.91 10.73
C ASN A 944 48.71 18.48 10.82
N MET A 945 47.54 18.28 10.22
CA MET A 945 46.91 16.97 10.12
C MET A 945 47.82 15.97 9.40
N ALA A 946 48.48 16.36 8.30
CA ALA A 946 49.39 15.48 7.57
C ALA A 946 50.60 15.04 8.42
N LEU A 947 51.17 15.94 9.23
CA LEU A 947 52.26 15.61 10.16
C LEU A 947 51.78 14.66 11.27
N ASP A 948 50.59 14.89 11.82
CA ASP A 948 49.99 14.04 12.85
C ASP A 948 49.68 12.63 12.33
N ILE A 949 49.06 12.52 11.14
CA ILE A 949 48.79 11.24 10.49
C ILE A 949 50.10 10.50 10.22
N LEU A 950 51.12 11.20 9.69
CA LEU A 950 52.41 10.58 9.40
C LEU A 950 53.10 10.04 10.66
N SER A 951 52.99 10.74 11.79
CA SER A 951 53.47 10.28 13.10
C SER A 951 52.71 9.04 13.58
N ALA A 952 51.36 9.06 13.49
CA ALA A 952 50.52 7.94 13.90
C ALA A 952 50.82 6.66 13.11
N VAL A 953 50.97 6.76 11.79
CA VAL A 953 51.32 5.62 10.93
C VAL A 953 52.67 5.02 11.28
N GLY A 954 53.65 5.84 11.69
CA GLY A 954 54.96 5.34 12.13
C GLY A 954 54.90 4.33 13.29
N THR A 955 53.82 4.37 14.08
CA THR A 955 53.58 3.45 15.21
C THR A 955 52.54 2.37 14.93
N PHE A 956 51.86 2.43 13.79
CA PHE A 956 50.77 1.52 13.42
C PHE A 956 51.30 0.13 13.04
N LYS A 957 50.66 -0.93 13.54
CA LYS A 957 50.99 -2.33 13.24
C LYS A 957 49.77 -3.09 12.77
N MET A 958 49.92 -3.87 11.69
CA MET A 958 48.84 -4.71 11.16
C MET A 958 48.61 -5.95 12.04
N ARG A 959 47.36 -6.32 12.32
CA ARG A 959 47.04 -7.48 13.17
C ARG A 959 47.55 -8.82 12.59
N HIS A 960 47.37 -9.01 11.29
CA HIS A 960 47.70 -10.27 10.60
C HIS A 960 49.18 -10.34 10.12
N MET A 961 49.87 -9.19 10.05
CA MET A 961 51.28 -9.05 9.66
C MET A 961 52.00 -7.95 10.50
N PRO A 962 52.20 -8.14 11.82
CA PRO A 962 52.75 -7.09 12.69
C PRO A 962 54.20 -6.71 12.41
N ASP A 963 54.94 -7.57 11.71
CA ASP A 963 56.35 -7.36 11.35
C ASP A 963 56.52 -6.56 10.05
N VAL A 964 55.45 -6.37 9.27
CA VAL A 964 55.50 -5.60 8.01
C VAL A 964 55.02 -4.17 8.31
N PRO A 965 55.85 -3.14 8.09
CA PRO A 965 55.45 -1.75 8.35
C PRO A 965 54.50 -1.23 7.27
N VAL A 966 53.43 -0.53 7.68
CA VAL A 966 52.53 0.16 6.75
C VAL A 966 53.15 1.50 6.38
N ARG A 967 53.45 1.67 5.09
CA ARG A 967 54.04 2.90 4.56
C ARG A 967 52.98 3.68 3.80
N ILE A 968 52.82 4.96 4.10
CA ILE A 968 51.94 5.86 3.34
C ILE A 968 52.74 6.90 2.56
N ARG A 969 52.15 7.38 1.46
CA ARG A 969 52.60 8.57 0.74
C ARG A 969 51.50 9.62 0.82
N ILE A 970 51.87 10.88 0.96
CA ILE A 970 50.92 11.99 1.17
C ILE A 970 51.16 13.06 0.10
N GLY A 971 50.07 13.57 -0.49
CA GLY A 971 50.06 14.69 -1.43
C GLY A 971 49.16 15.83 -0.98
N LEU A 972 49.67 17.06 -1.03
CA LEU A 972 48.96 18.29 -0.66
C LEU A 972 48.92 19.28 -1.82
N HIS A 973 47.73 19.81 -2.11
CA HIS A 973 47.56 20.88 -3.08
C HIS A 973 46.45 21.83 -2.67
N THR A 974 46.60 23.10 -3.06
CA THR A 974 45.65 24.17 -2.75
C THR A 974 45.26 24.92 -4.01
N GLY A 975 43.96 25.12 -4.21
CA GLY A 975 43.39 25.80 -5.36
C GLY A 975 41.86 25.89 -5.31
N PRO A 976 41.21 26.47 -6.33
CA PRO A 976 39.76 26.61 -6.38
C PRO A 976 39.04 25.27 -6.66
N CYS A 977 37.84 25.09 -6.10
CA CYS A 977 36.99 23.93 -6.40
C CYS A 977 35.49 24.24 -6.25
N VAL A 978 34.65 23.44 -6.90
CA VAL A 978 33.20 23.45 -6.68
C VAL A 978 32.85 22.27 -5.77
N ALA A 979 32.01 22.48 -4.77
CA ALA A 979 31.51 21.40 -3.91
C ALA A 979 29.98 21.35 -3.91
N GLY A 980 29.40 20.15 -3.86
CA GLY A 980 27.94 19.99 -3.90
C GLY A 980 27.49 18.56 -3.62
N VAL A 981 26.18 18.40 -3.39
CA VAL A 981 25.58 17.08 -3.12
C VAL A 981 25.19 16.39 -4.42
N VAL A 982 25.64 15.14 -4.60
CA VAL A 982 25.32 14.32 -5.77
C VAL A 982 24.50 13.09 -5.37
N GLY A 983 23.42 12.82 -6.12
CA GLY A 983 22.53 11.67 -5.92
C GLY A 983 21.36 11.95 -4.97
N LEU A 984 20.20 11.35 -5.27
CA LEU A 984 18.96 11.50 -4.48
C LEU A 984 18.78 10.38 -3.44
N THR A 985 19.18 9.15 -3.79
CA THR A 985 18.99 7.96 -2.94
C THR A 985 20.15 7.77 -1.93
N MET A 986 21.36 8.20 -2.29
CA MET A 986 22.55 8.19 -1.45
C MET A 986 23.30 9.52 -1.65
N PRO A 987 22.85 10.60 -1.00
CA PRO A 987 23.45 11.92 -1.18
C PRO A 987 24.89 11.93 -0.67
N ARG A 988 25.83 12.38 -1.50
CA ARG A 988 27.25 12.52 -1.14
C ARG A 988 27.74 13.93 -1.40
N TYR A 989 28.51 14.50 -0.47
CA TYR A 989 29.12 15.81 -0.64
C TYR A 989 30.45 15.66 -1.40
N CYS A 990 30.44 15.94 -2.69
CA CYS A 990 31.57 15.72 -3.60
C CYS A 990 32.26 17.04 -3.94
N LEU A 991 33.58 16.99 -4.18
CA LEU A 991 34.38 18.11 -4.67
C LEU A 991 34.77 17.89 -6.14
N PHE A 992 34.65 18.94 -6.94
CA PHE A 992 34.95 18.97 -8.37
C PHE A 992 35.95 20.08 -8.69
N GLY A 993 36.94 19.78 -9.53
CA GLY A 993 37.89 20.76 -10.04
C GLY A 993 39.29 20.21 -10.25
N ASP A 994 40.12 21.01 -10.93
CA ASP A 994 41.53 20.69 -11.21
C ASP A 994 42.40 20.59 -9.95
N THR A 995 41.94 21.20 -8.84
CA THR A 995 42.58 21.08 -7.53
C THR A 995 42.59 19.62 -7.05
N VAL A 996 41.51 18.85 -7.28
CA VAL A 996 41.39 17.44 -6.88
C VAL A 996 42.36 16.57 -7.69
N THR A 997 42.42 16.77 -9.01
CA THR A 997 43.30 16.01 -9.90
C THR A 997 44.77 16.31 -9.63
N THR A 998 45.11 17.56 -9.32
CA THR A 998 46.49 17.96 -8.98
C THR A 998 46.90 17.41 -7.62
N ALA A 999 46.02 17.40 -6.61
CA ALA A 999 46.28 16.81 -5.31
C ALA A 999 46.57 15.29 -5.39
N SER A 1000 45.75 14.56 -6.15
CA SER A 1000 45.99 13.12 -6.42
C SER A 1000 47.32 12.86 -7.15
N ARG A 1001 47.75 13.77 -8.05
CA ARG A 1001 49.07 13.67 -8.69
C ARG A 1001 50.22 13.94 -7.73
N MET A 1002 50.03 14.82 -6.74
CA MET A 1002 51.02 15.04 -5.69
C MET A 1002 51.23 13.80 -4.83
N GLU A 1003 50.16 13.08 -4.52
CA GLU A 1003 50.22 11.82 -3.79
C GLU A 1003 50.93 10.74 -4.61
N SER A 1004 50.48 10.47 -5.84
CA SER A 1004 51.02 9.39 -6.67
C SER A 1004 52.49 9.55 -7.07
N THR A 1005 52.99 10.79 -7.15
CA THR A 1005 54.43 11.09 -7.35
C THR A 1005 55.21 11.20 -6.04
N GLY A 1006 54.55 11.04 -4.89
CA GLY A 1006 55.13 11.08 -3.56
C GLY A 1006 56.09 9.92 -3.26
N LEU A 1007 56.83 10.05 -2.16
CA LEU A 1007 57.72 9.00 -1.66
C LEU A 1007 57.17 8.45 -0.33
N PRO A 1008 57.50 7.19 0.03
CA PRO A 1008 57.08 6.61 1.30
C PRO A 1008 57.53 7.48 2.49
N TYR A 1009 56.63 7.71 3.44
CA TYR A 1009 56.84 8.53 4.63
C TYR A 1009 57.23 9.99 4.36
N ARG A 1010 56.83 10.54 3.20
CA ARG A 1010 57.04 11.95 2.87
C ARG A 1010 55.73 12.63 2.51
N ILE A 1011 55.63 13.92 2.84
CA ILE A 1011 54.50 14.80 2.53
C ILE A 1011 54.90 15.67 1.33
N HIS A 1012 54.35 15.35 0.16
CA HIS A 1012 54.61 16.06 -1.09
C HIS A 1012 53.67 17.25 -1.23
N VAL A 1013 54.23 18.45 -1.43
CA VAL A 1013 53.46 19.69 -1.41
C VAL A 1013 53.69 20.50 -2.68
N HIS A 1014 52.61 20.95 -3.29
CA HIS A 1014 52.66 21.85 -4.44
C HIS A 1014 53.06 23.29 -4.04
N SER A 1015 53.68 24.04 -4.97
CA SER A 1015 54.13 25.42 -4.75
C SER A 1015 53.03 26.37 -4.26
N SER A 1016 51.76 26.18 -4.67
CA SER A 1016 50.63 27.00 -4.23
C SER A 1016 50.38 26.90 -2.72
N THR A 1017 50.40 25.69 -2.18
CA THR A 1017 50.24 25.46 -0.73
C THR A 1017 51.41 26.03 0.05
N VAL A 1018 52.65 25.89 -0.45
CA VAL A 1018 53.86 26.41 0.22
C VAL A 1018 53.81 27.93 0.35
N LYS A 1019 53.38 28.65 -0.69
CA LYS A 1019 53.23 30.11 -0.62
C LYS A 1019 52.32 30.53 0.54
N ILE A 1020 51.17 29.87 0.68
CA ILE A 1020 50.22 30.16 1.75
C ILE A 1020 50.81 29.82 3.13
N LEU A 1021 51.48 28.68 3.27
CA LEU A 1021 52.13 28.29 4.53
C LEU A 1021 53.24 29.27 4.96
N MET A 1022 54.00 29.81 4.01
CA MET A 1022 55.04 30.81 4.25
C MET A 1022 54.44 32.17 4.63
N ASP A 1023 53.35 32.58 3.97
CA ASP A 1023 52.65 33.83 4.27
C ASP A 1023 52.06 33.83 5.70
N LEU A 1024 51.65 32.66 6.21
CA LEU A 1024 51.12 32.50 7.57
C LEU A 1024 52.20 32.62 8.67
N LYS A 1025 53.50 32.49 8.34
CA LYS A 1025 54.64 32.61 9.27
C LYS A 1025 54.55 31.73 10.52
N LEU A 1026 54.09 30.49 10.36
CA LEU A 1026 53.86 29.52 11.45
C LEU A 1026 55.03 28.54 11.70
N GLY A 1027 56.20 28.80 11.13
CA GLY A 1027 57.43 28.00 11.35
C GLY A 1027 57.45 26.65 10.64
N TYR A 1028 56.86 26.53 9.45
CA TYR A 1028 56.89 25.28 8.67
C TYR A 1028 58.24 25.09 7.96
N GLU A 1029 58.83 23.91 8.11
CA GLU A 1029 60.08 23.52 7.44
C GLU A 1029 59.76 22.83 6.11
N VAL A 1030 60.22 23.42 5.01
CA VAL A 1030 60.04 22.85 3.67
C VAL A 1030 61.37 22.70 2.94
N GLU A 1031 61.56 21.59 2.25
CA GLU A 1031 62.73 21.29 1.42
C GLU A 1031 62.34 21.26 -0.06
N LEU A 1032 63.16 21.87 -0.92
CA LEU A 1032 62.93 21.83 -2.36
C LEU A 1032 63.27 20.44 -2.91
N ARG A 1033 62.30 19.77 -3.56
CA ARG A 1033 62.48 18.42 -4.13
C ARG A 1033 63.20 18.39 -5.47
N ALA A 1034 63.15 19.50 -6.22
CA ALA A 1034 63.44 19.68 -7.65
C ALA A 1034 62.20 19.58 -8.58
N ARG A 1035 62.40 20.03 -9.83
CA ARG A 1035 61.38 20.08 -10.90
C ARG A 1035 60.81 18.69 -11.20
N THR A 1036 59.55 18.46 -10.83
CA THR A 1036 58.88 17.16 -10.97
C THR A 1036 57.91 17.21 -12.16
N GLU A 1037 57.95 16.20 -13.03
CA GLU A 1037 57.02 16.08 -14.15
C GLU A 1037 55.67 15.57 -13.66
N LEU A 1038 54.64 16.41 -13.78
CA LEU A 1038 53.26 16.07 -13.49
C LEU A 1038 52.51 15.82 -14.78
N LYS A 1039 52.00 14.59 -14.93
CA LYS A 1039 51.29 14.12 -16.13
C LYS A 1039 50.17 15.09 -16.51
N GLY A 1040 50.29 15.77 -17.64
CA GLY A 1040 49.29 16.72 -18.16
C GLY A 1040 49.39 18.17 -17.67
N LYS A 1041 50.31 18.48 -16.74
CA LYS A 1041 50.62 19.86 -16.26
C LYS A 1041 52.03 20.32 -16.66
N GLY A 1042 52.91 19.38 -17.01
CA GLY A 1042 54.30 19.67 -17.36
C GLY A 1042 55.20 19.60 -16.13
N ILE A 1043 56.34 20.29 -16.19
CA ILE A 1043 57.35 20.26 -15.14
C ILE A 1043 57.08 21.41 -14.17
N GLU A 1044 56.72 21.09 -12.93
CA GLU A 1044 56.43 22.06 -11.87
C GLU A 1044 57.41 21.93 -10.69
N GLU A 1045 57.56 23.03 -9.94
CA GLU A 1045 58.38 23.06 -8.73
C GLU A 1045 57.57 22.57 -7.52
N THR A 1046 58.08 21.55 -6.85
CA THR A 1046 57.43 20.91 -5.70
C THR A 1046 58.37 20.80 -4.50
N TYR A 1047 57.77 20.63 -3.32
CA TYR A 1047 58.45 20.71 -2.03
C TYR A 1047 58.10 19.51 -1.14
N TRP A 1048 58.98 19.22 -0.20
CA TRP A 1048 58.71 18.31 0.91
C TRP A 1048 58.40 19.12 2.16
N LEU A 1049 57.33 18.78 2.86
CA LEU A 1049 57.10 19.27 4.22
C LEU A 1049 57.79 18.31 5.20
N THR A 1050 58.81 18.78 5.91
CA THR A 1050 59.64 17.95 6.80
C THR A 1050 59.31 18.12 8.28
N GLY A 1051 58.77 19.28 8.66
CA GLY A 1051 58.49 19.57 10.06
C GLY A 1051 57.83 20.93 10.27
N ARG A 1052 57.65 21.27 11.55
CA ARG A 1052 57.16 22.56 12.01
C ARG A 1052 57.78 22.88 13.37
N ASP A 1053 58.14 24.13 13.59
CA ASP A 1053 58.55 24.65 14.89
C ASP A 1053 57.48 24.33 15.95
N GLY A 1054 57.87 23.61 17.00
CA GLY A 1054 56.98 23.19 18.09
C GLY A 1054 56.27 21.84 17.90
N PHE A 1055 56.51 21.12 16.79
CA PHE A 1055 56.00 19.75 16.61
C PHE A 1055 56.91 18.74 17.33
N THR A 1056 56.41 18.14 18.42
CA THR A 1056 57.20 17.26 19.31
C THR A 1056 56.99 15.76 19.07
N LYS A 1057 56.07 15.37 18.18
CA LYS A 1057 55.76 13.97 17.91
C LYS A 1057 56.82 13.35 16.95
N PRO A 1058 57.23 12.09 17.16
CA PRO A 1058 58.25 11.47 16.32
C PRO A 1058 57.72 11.22 14.91
N LEU A 1059 58.51 11.59 13.89
CA LEU A 1059 58.22 11.29 12.49
C LEU A 1059 59.04 10.08 12.02
N PRO A 1060 58.46 9.17 11.21
CA PRO A 1060 59.17 8.01 10.69
C PRO A 1060 60.30 8.42 9.74
N VAL A 1061 61.46 7.76 9.85
CA VAL A 1061 62.62 8.01 8.97
C VAL A 1061 62.39 7.36 7.60
N PRO A 1062 62.45 8.12 6.49
CA PRO A 1062 62.19 7.53 5.18
C PRO A 1062 63.31 6.59 4.69
N PRO A 1063 62.98 5.55 3.92
CA PRO A 1063 63.94 4.56 3.45
C PRO A 1063 65.00 5.17 2.51
N VAL A 1064 66.23 4.65 2.55
CA VAL A 1064 67.38 5.14 1.76
C VAL A 1064 67.17 4.86 0.27
N LEU A 1065 67.38 5.89 -0.56
CA LEU A 1065 67.15 5.96 -2.03
C LEU A 1065 68.05 5.05 -2.90
N LYS A 1066 68.32 3.79 -2.52
CA LYS A 1066 68.99 2.81 -3.39
C LYS A 1066 67.97 1.83 -3.97
N GLN A 1067 67.76 1.97 -5.28
CA GLN A 1067 66.96 1.15 -6.20
C GLN A 1067 65.44 1.34 -6.14
N MET A 1068 64.95 2.06 -7.16
CA MET A 1068 63.54 2.25 -7.50
C MET A 1068 62.88 0.91 -7.82
N ALA A 1069 62.11 0.39 -6.87
CA ALA A 1069 60.98 -0.49 -7.15
C ALA A 1069 59.79 0.05 -6.36
N HIS A 1070 58.67 0.31 -7.05
CA HIS A 1070 57.41 0.83 -6.51
C HIS A 1070 56.67 -0.17 -5.60
N GLY A 1071 57.38 -1.01 -4.83
CA GLY A 1071 56.79 -2.07 -4.02
C GLY A 1071 57.60 -2.42 -2.78
N LEU A 1072 56.97 -3.15 -1.86
CA LEU A 1072 57.62 -3.81 -0.73
C LEU A 1072 58.72 -4.76 -1.24
N GLN A 1073 59.89 -4.78 -0.59
CA GLN A 1073 60.98 -5.67 -1.00
C GLN A 1073 60.58 -7.13 -0.76
N MET A 1074 60.74 -8.00 -1.76
CA MET A 1074 60.34 -9.42 -1.67
C MET A 1074 61.00 -10.19 -0.52
N GLU A 1075 62.14 -9.73 -0.03
CA GLU A 1075 62.86 -10.30 1.11
C GLU A 1075 62.07 -10.15 2.44
N GLU A 1076 61.37 -9.03 2.64
CA GLU A 1076 60.55 -8.77 3.83
C GLU A 1076 59.30 -9.70 3.86
N ILE A 1077 58.70 -9.96 2.69
CA ILE A 1077 57.52 -10.83 2.53
C ILE A 1077 57.91 -12.32 2.61
N ALA A 1078 59.09 -12.69 2.11
CA ALA A 1078 59.60 -14.07 2.16
C ALA A 1078 59.82 -14.57 3.60
N ALA A 1079 60.29 -13.70 4.50
CA ALA A 1079 60.46 -14.00 5.92
C ALA A 1079 59.12 -14.33 6.61
N TYR A 1080 58.06 -13.58 6.27
CA TYR A 1080 56.70 -13.85 6.75
C TYR A 1080 56.14 -15.16 6.17
N LYS A 1081 56.29 -15.39 4.86
CA LYS A 1081 55.83 -16.65 4.21
C LYS A 1081 56.45 -17.88 4.86
N LYS A 1082 57.74 -17.83 5.19
CA LYS A 1082 58.44 -18.93 5.87
C LYS A 1082 57.83 -19.23 7.25
N ARG A 1083 57.57 -18.20 8.05
CA ARG A 1083 56.97 -18.35 9.40
C ARG A 1083 55.49 -18.79 9.36
N LYS A 1084 54.69 -18.28 8.42
CA LYS A 1084 53.28 -18.70 8.25
C LYS A 1084 53.20 -20.17 7.85
N ALA A 1085 54.08 -20.63 6.96
CA ALA A 1085 54.20 -22.03 6.59
C ALA A 1085 54.60 -22.92 7.80
N GLU A 1086 55.58 -22.47 8.60
CA GLU A 1086 56.00 -23.18 9.82
C GLU A 1086 54.87 -23.25 10.87
N ALA A 1087 54.11 -22.17 11.08
CA ALA A 1087 52.97 -22.13 12.00
C ALA A 1087 51.77 -22.99 11.53
N GLN A 1088 51.49 -23.04 10.23
CA GLN A 1088 50.47 -23.94 9.67
C GLN A 1088 50.89 -25.42 9.74
N LEU A 1089 52.18 -25.71 9.60
CA LEU A 1089 52.73 -27.06 9.82
C LEU A 1089 52.65 -27.49 11.29
N ALA A 1090 52.82 -26.57 12.23
CA ALA A 1090 52.64 -26.83 13.66
C ALA A 1090 51.16 -27.07 14.02
N LYS A 1091 50.23 -26.31 13.43
CA LYS A 1091 48.77 -26.50 13.61
C LYS A 1091 48.21 -27.79 12.99
N LYS A 1092 48.90 -28.38 12.01
CA LYS A 1092 48.56 -29.70 11.43
C LYS A 1092 49.12 -30.90 12.20
N LYS A 1093 50.02 -30.66 13.16
CA LYS A 1093 50.66 -31.70 13.99
C LYS A 1093 50.05 -31.82 15.41
N ASN A 1094 49.18 -30.89 15.79
CA ASN A 1094 48.25 -31.01 16.92
C ASN A 1094 46.84 -31.27 16.37
#